data_AF-A0A3A1Y359-F1
#
_entry.id   AF-A0A3A1Y359-F1
#
_cell.length_a   1.000
_cell.length_b   1.000
_cell.length_c   1.000
_cell.angle_alpha   90.00
_cell.angle_beta   90.00
_cell.angle_gamma   90.00
#
_symmetry.space_group_name_H-M   'P 1'
#
loop_
_entity.id
_entity.type
_entity.pdbx_description
1 polymer ?
#
loop_
_entity_poly.entity_id
_entity_poly.type
_entity_poly.pdbx_seq_one_letter_code
_entity_poly.pdbx_strand_id
1 'polypeptide(L)'
;MSFFSFTFILFFLIVISIYWLISSKTPKLQNLILFIASLVFVGFVHYYFAGVLLLYAIFVYLAQKAINKSVTKNLAKHLVVAREFSQQQYSLQVAQFCQDKQNLASLESLLEKSEASVSLESLIAQAEYTKTLQQILQELQKILKQKQNEQTGVVDYNRLLSSKLLAYYTELYNLTQVKDLTAQDLCFINQNFRYADSLSKDLDLIPEKDLRQDYKQKSESYTEVIEQKQLSAQKFFKIVNKSLVPGYGFAIAIFLSLLPLIYFKYHDFIYINVVNFFHALGFATAGGFVNVIPILGISYYTFNSISLLVSVKRGEIKSPSLLTTLTFVTYFPTIVAGPINRATVLIPQLSQKRKPQNVNLIFYFLTLGIAKKWLLATSLSMYFVQPIFGSPDNYNSIEILLGVYAYAFQLYFDFSGYTDLMFALGLSFGITHPQNFNNPYISLNIKDFWTRWHMSLSSWIRDYIYIPLGGNRHGFMLAQCYTVIAMVLSGIWHGSTLNFALWGVLHTLGIIGVNLLNKASSFRVQNYSKYLARLLTFNYVCLTWIFFNSDDLPSALNLIENIFTNIKQPLSEPLAIASLIAIFIYWSLLPKVQLLMDRIYNFSTKCRTSLFITLCIFVLCITINFSPSGVPPFIYASF
;
A
#
# COMPACT_ATOMS: atom_id res chain seq x y z
N MET A 1 1.16 -6.85 25.56
CA MET A 1 2.59 -6.68 25.93
C MET A 1 3.16 -5.49 25.17
N SER A 2 3.83 -4.54 25.83
CA SER A 2 4.45 -3.38 25.14
C SER A 2 5.80 -3.76 24.54
N PHE A 3 6.10 -3.35 23.30
CA PHE A 3 7.39 -3.57 22.64
C PHE A 3 8.61 -3.02 23.40
N PHE A 4 8.38 -2.06 24.30
CA PHE A 4 9.41 -1.39 25.09
C PHE A 4 9.50 -1.92 26.52
N SER A 5 8.77 -2.98 26.85
CA SER A 5 8.79 -3.60 28.17
C SER A 5 9.84 -4.70 28.30
N PHE A 6 10.35 -4.93 29.52
CA PHE A 6 11.22 -6.05 29.81
C PHE A 6 10.58 -7.40 29.48
N THR A 7 9.27 -7.53 29.73
CA THR A 7 8.48 -8.71 29.36
C THR A 7 8.56 -9.01 27.87
N PHE A 8 8.49 -7.98 27.01
CA PHE A 8 8.65 -8.16 25.57
C PHE A 8 10.05 -8.62 25.19
N ILE A 9 11.09 -8.06 25.81
CA ILE A 9 12.48 -8.47 25.54
C ILE A 9 12.64 -9.96 25.84
N LEU A 10 12.17 -10.43 27.00
CA LEU A 10 12.22 -11.85 27.36
C LEU A 10 11.44 -12.72 26.37
N PHE A 11 10.19 -12.34 26.08
CA PHE A 11 9.37 -13.02 25.07
C PHE A 11 10.08 -13.11 23.72
N PHE A 12 10.65 -12.01 23.24
CA PHE A 12 11.31 -11.94 21.95
C PHE A 12 12.56 -12.82 21.92
N LEU A 13 13.38 -12.83 22.97
CA LEU A 13 14.56 -13.68 23.10
C LEU A 13 14.20 -15.17 23.10
N ILE A 14 13.10 -15.56 23.75
CA ILE A 14 12.58 -16.94 23.72
C ILE A 14 12.13 -17.29 22.30
N VAL A 15 11.30 -16.44 21.69
CA VAL A 15 10.73 -16.69 20.35
C VAL A 15 11.82 -16.76 19.29
N ILE A 16 12.79 -15.84 19.28
CA ILE A 16 13.87 -15.82 18.28
C ILE A 16 14.80 -17.03 18.45
N SER A 17 15.08 -17.44 19.68
CA SER A 17 15.87 -18.64 19.98
C SER A 17 15.17 -19.89 19.43
N ILE A 18 13.90 -20.08 19.77
CA ILE A 18 13.08 -21.19 19.26
C ILE A 18 12.98 -21.14 17.73
N TYR A 19 12.77 -19.94 17.17
CA TYR A 19 12.67 -19.74 15.73
C TYR A 19 13.93 -20.24 15.02
N TRP A 20 15.12 -19.80 15.40
CA TRP A 20 16.33 -20.23 14.68
C TRP A 20 16.81 -21.65 15.04
N LEU A 21 16.57 -22.12 16.27
CA LEU A 21 16.92 -23.50 16.68
C LEU A 21 16.06 -24.54 15.98
N ILE A 22 14.74 -24.33 15.92
CA ILE A 22 13.80 -25.37 15.48
C ILE A 22 13.42 -25.18 14.00
N SER A 23 13.20 -23.93 13.55
CA SER A 23 12.55 -23.66 12.27
C SER A 23 13.47 -23.36 11.10
N SER A 24 14.79 -23.40 11.29
CA SER A 24 15.78 -23.27 10.20
C SER A 24 15.59 -24.30 9.07
N LYS A 25 14.78 -25.34 9.29
CA LYS A 25 14.53 -26.42 8.34
C LYS A 25 13.42 -26.11 7.32
N THR A 26 12.31 -25.44 7.68
CA THR A 26 11.18 -25.22 6.75
C THR A 26 10.39 -23.92 6.97
N PRO A 27 9.83 -23.30 5.90
CA PRO A 27 9.01 -22.09 6.02
C PRO A 27 7.70 -22.32 6.79
N LYS A 28 7.15 -23.54 6.75
CA LYS A 28 5.95 -23.91 7.52
C LYS A 28 6.21 -23.76 9.03
N LEU A 29 7.32 -24.28 9.52
CA LEU A 29 7.64 -24.23 10.95
C LEU A 29 7.97 -22.79 11.39
N GLN A 30 8.65 -22.01 10.54
CA GLN A 30 8.89 -20.59 10.78
C GLN A 30 7.56 -19.81 10.92
N ASN A 31 6.60 -20.07 10.01
CA ASN A 31 5.28 -19.44 10.07
C ASN A 31 4.48 -19.88 11.30
N LEU A 32 4.57 -21.15 11.69
CA LEU A 32 3.91 -21.67 12.88
C LEU A 32 4.40 -20.98 14.15
N ILE A 33 5.72 -20.84 14.32
CA ILE A 33 6.31 -20.15 15.47
C ILE A 33 5.88 -18.67 15.48
N LEU A 34 5.96 -17.97 14.35
CA LEU A 34 5.53 -16.58 14.25
C LEU A 34 4.04 -16.40 14.53
N PHE A 35 3.20 -17.32 14.06
CA PHE A 35 1.77 -17.31 14.30
C PHE A 35 1.45 -17.51 15.79
N ILE A 36 2.04 -18.54 16.43
CA ILE A 36 1.85 -18.79 17.87
C ILE A 36 2.36 -17.60 18.69
N ALA A 37 3.57 -17.12 18.39
CA ALA A 37 4.13 -15.94 19.03
C ALA A 37 3.19 -14.73 18.90
N SER A 38 2.55 -14.58 17.75
CA SER A 38 1.60 -13.48 17.54
C SER A 38 0.34 -13.58 18.38
N LEU A 39 -0.25 -14.77 18.49
CA LEU A 39 -1.39 -15.00 19.37
C LEU A 39 -1.02 -14.80 20.84
N VAL A 40 0.17 -15.22 21.27
CA VAL A 40 0.68 -14.97 22.62
C VAL A 40 0.87 -13.47 22.86
N PHE A 41 1.48 -12.75 21.92
CA PHE A 41 1.73 -11.31 22.03
C PHE A 41 0.43 -10.51 22.25
N VAL A 42 -0.60 -10.80 21.45
CA VAL A 42 -1.92 -10.15 21.55
C VAL A 42 -2.70 -10.65 22.76
N GLY A 43 -2.67 -11.97 23.01
CA GLY A 43 -3.32 -12.62 24.14
C GLY A 43 -2.79 -12.16 25.49
N PHE A 44 -1.52 -11.71 25.56
CA PHE A 44 -0.94 -11.10 26.75
C PHE A 44 -1.62 -9.79 27.14
N VAL A 45 -2.22 -9.07 26.19
CA VAL A 45 -3.07 -7.92 26.51
C VAL A 45 -4.41 -8.41 27.03
N HIS A 46 -5.07 -9.27 26.25
CA HIS A 46 -6.31 -9.92 26.65
C HIS A 46 -6.55 -11.17 25.79
N TYR A 47 -6.91 -12.30 26.40
CA TYR A 47 -7.10 -13.57 25.67
C TYR A 47 -8.22 -13.50 24.61
N TYR A 48 -9.28 -12.73 24.88
CA TYR A 48 -10.35 -12.45 23.90
C TYR A 48 -9.82 -11.85 22.59
N PHE A 49 -8.81 -10.97 22.64
CA PHE A 49 -8.24 -10.35 21.43
C PHE A 49 -7.56 -11.38 20.53
N ALA A 50 -6.87 -12.37 21.11
CA ALA A 50 -6.29 -13.45 20.34
C ALA A 50 -7.37 -14.32 19.66
N GLY A 51 -8.49 -14.58 20.35
CA GLY A 51 -9.64 -15.30 19.80
C GLY A 51 -10.29 -14.57 18.63
N VAL A 52 -10.59 -13.27 18.79
CA VAL A 52 -11.17 -12.44 17.72
C VAL A 52 -10.22 -12.32 16.53
N LEU A 53 -8.93 -12.09 16.78
CA LEU A 53 -7.92 -12.02 15.72
C LEU A 53 -7.81 -13.33 14.95
N LEU A 54 -7.86 -14.48 15.63
CA LEU A 54 -7.85 -15.79 15.00
C LEU A 54 -9.09 -16.00 14.11
N LEU A 55 -10.29 -15.74 14.63
CA LEU A 55 -11.54 -15.84 13.88
C LEU A 55 -11.52 -14.92 12.66
N TYR A 56 -11.05 -13.69 12.83
CA TYR A 56 -10.89 -12.73 11.75
C TYR A 56 -9.90 -13.23 10.68
N ALA A 57 -8.74 -13.77 11.07
CA ALA A 57 -7.77 -14.33 10.13
C ALA A 57 -8.31 -15.56 9.38
N ILE A 58 -9.10 -16.40 10.03
CA ILE A 58 -9.81 -17.53 9.40
C ILE A 58 -10.84 -17.02 8.39
N PHE A 59 -11.63 -16.00 8.75
CA PHE A 59 -12.56 -15.35 7.83
C PHE A 59 -11.84 -14.83 6.58
N VAL A 60 -10.72 -14.12 6.75
CA VAL A 60 -9.92 -13.61 5.63
C VAL A 60 -9.42 -14.74 4.74
N TYR A 61 -8.99 -15.87 5.33
CA TYR A 61 -8.62 -17.08 4.58
C TYR A 61 -9.78 -17.64 3.75
N LEU A 62 -10.98 -17.74 4.32
CA LEU A 62 -12.15 -18.24 3.60
C LEU A 62 -12.56 -17.28 2.47
N ALA A 63 -12.57 -15.97 2.75
CA ALA A 63 -12.90 -14.94 1.78
C ALA A 63 -11.92 -14.95 0.59
N GLN A 64 -10.61 -14.99 0.85
CA GLN A 64 -9.62 -15.02 -0.24
C GLN A 64 -9.73 -16.31 -1.08
N LYS A 65 -10.05 -17.46 -0.46
CA LYS A 65 -10.28 -18.72 -1.19
C LYS A 65 -11.52 -18.65 -2.09
N ALA A 66 -12.61 -18.03 -1.61
CA ALA A 66 -13.83 -17.83 -2.37
C ALA A 66 -13.61 -16.90 -3.57
N ILE A 67 -12.90 -15.77 -3.34
CA ILE A 67 -12.47 -14.85 -4.40
C ILE A 67 -11.64 -15.62 -5.44
N ASN A 68 -10.64 -16.38 -4.99
CA ASN A 68 -9.77 -17.14 -5.88
C ASN A 68 -10.54 -18.13 -6.76
N LYS A 69 -11.52 -18.85 -6.20
CA LYS A 69 -12.39 -19.76 -6.96
C LYS A 69 -13.19 -19.03 -8.03
N SER A 70 -13.75 -17.86 -7.70
CA SER A 70 -14.49 -17.03 -8.67
C SER A 70 -13.60 -16.52 -9.80
N VAL A 71 -12.41 -16.00 -9.47
CA VAL A 71 -11.50 -15.44 -10.46
C VAL A 71 -11.02 -16.53 -11.43
N THR A 72 -10.57 -17.70 -10.96
CA THR A 72 -10.11 -18.78 -11.86
C THR A 72 -11.22 -19.25 -12.79
N LYS A 73 -12.43 -19.47 -12.26
CA LYS A 73 -13.58 -19.94 -13.05
C LYS A 73 -13.95 -18.94 -14.16
N ASN A 74 -14.03 -17.65 -13.83
CA ASN A 74 -14.48 -16.64 -14.79
C ASN A 74 -13.38 -16.25 -15.78
N LEU A 75 -12.11 -16.21 -15.36
CA LEU A 75 -10.99 -15.83 -16.21
C LEU A 75 -10.79 -16.81 -17.37
N ALA A 76 -10.84 -18.11 -17.09
CA ALA A 76 -10.76 -19.15 -18.13
C ALA A 76 -11.88 -18.96 -19.17
N LYS A 77 -13.12 -18.74 -18.72
CA LYS A 77 -14.27 -18.50 -19.59
C LYS A 77 -14.11 -17.24 -20.44
N HIS A 78 -13.65 -16.13 -19.86
CA HIS A 78 -13.46 -14.88 -20.59
C HIS A 78 -12.36 -14.99 -21.64
N LEU A 79 -11.27 -15.72 -21.37
CA LEU A 79 -10.20 -15.92 -22.33
C LEU A 79 -10.64 -16.73 -23.55
N VAL A 80 -11.39 -17.83 -23.34
CA VAL A 80 -11.97 -18.64 -24.44
C VAL A 80 -12.79 -17.74 -25.37
N VAL A 81 -13.77 -17.05 -24.79
CA VAL A 81 -14.69 -16.17 -25.53
C VAL A 81 -13.95 -15.03 -26.20
N ALA A 82 -12.96 -14.45 -25.51
CA ALA A 82 -12.27 -13.28 -26.03
C ALA A 82 -11.46 -13.63 -27.28
N ARG A 83 -10.76 -14.75 -27.22
CA ARG A 83 -9.97 -15.27 -28.31
C ARG A 83 -10.83 -15.67 -29.51
N GLU A 84 -11.84 -16.52 -29.30
CA GLU A 84 -12.74 -16.99 -30.37
C GLU A 84 -13.33 -15.81 -31.15
N PHE A 85 -13.78 -14.79 -30.42
CA PHE A 85 -14.36 -13.61 -31.05
C PHE A 85 -13.34 -12.75 -31.79
N SER A 86 -12.17 -12.46 -31.21
CA SER A 86 -11.13 -11.67 -31.89
C SER A 86 -10.63 -12.37 -33.16
N GLN A 87 -10.50 -13.70 -33.13
CA GLN A 87 -10.12 -14.51 -34.29
C GLN A 87 -11.21 -14.49 -35.36
N GLN A 88 -12.49 -14.61 -34.98
CA GLN A 88 -13.62 -14.51 -35.91
C GLN A 88 -13.63 -13.15 -36.65
N GLN A 89 -13.44 -12.04 -35.93
CA GLN A 89 -13.42 -10.70 -36.53
C GLN A 89 -12.23 -10.52 -37.47
N TYR A 90 -11.07 -11.04 -37.11
CA TYR A 90 -9.91 -11.06 -38.00
C TYR A 90 -10.20 -11.82 -39.30
N SER A 91 -10.77 -13.03 -39.22
CA SER A 91 -11.11 -13.82 -40.41
C SER A 91 -12.08 -13.10 -41.35
N LEU A 92 -13.05 -12.35 -40.81
CA LEU A 92 -13.97 -11.53 -41.59
C LEU A 92 -13.26 -10.39 -42.34
N GLN A 93 -12.36 -9.68 -41.67
CA GLN A 93 -11.58 -8.60 -42.27
C GLN A 93 -10.65 -9.10 -43.38
N VAL A 94 -9.99 -10.25 -43.15
CA VAL A 94 -9.17 -10.90 -44.18
C VAL A 94 -10.02 -11.23 -45.40
N ALA A 95 -11.20 -11.81 -45.21
CA ALA A 95 -12.10 -12.14 -46.31
C ALA A 95 -12.51 -10.89 -47.13
N GLN A 96 -12.78 -9.77 -46.46
CA GLN A 96 -13.07 -8.49 -47.12
C GLN A 96 -11.86 -7.95 -47.90
N PHE A 97 -10.68 -7.92 -47.28
CA PHE A 97 -9.43 -7.48 -47.93
C PHE A 97 -9.10 -8.31 -49.18
N CYS A 98 -9.38 -9.61 -49.13
CA CYS A 98 -9.16 -10.55 -50.22
C CYS A 98 -10.17 -10.44 -51.37
N GLN A 99 -11.37 -9.87 -51.13
CA GLN A 99 -12.37 -9.62 -52.18
C GLN A 99 -11.92 -8.53 -53.17
N ASP A 100 -11.01 -7.64 -52.75
CA ASP A 100 -10.21 -6.82 -53.66
C ASP A 100 -9.15 -7.70 -54.34
N LYS A 101 -9.55 -8.27 -55.50
CA LYS A 101 -8.96 -9.41 -56.23
C LYS A 101 -7.44 -9.39 -56.51
N GLN A 102 -6.71 -8.31 -56.24
CA GLN A 102 -5.25 -8.24 -56.42
C GLN A 102 -4.43 -8.66 -55.19
N ASN A 103 -5.05 -8.84 -54.02
CA ASN A 103 -4.32 -8.96 -52.76
C ASN A 103 -4.12 -10.40 -52.23
N LEU A 104 -4.83 -11.39 -52.78
CA LEU A 104 -4.86 -12.77 -52.24
C LEU A 104 -3.48 -13.46 -52.26
N ALA A 105 -2.83 -13.50 -53.42
CA ALA A 105 -1.55 -14.19 -53.60
C ALA A 105 -0.41 -13.53 -52.81
N SER A 106 -0.45 -12.20 -52.65
CA SER A 106 0.50 -11.45 -51.84
C SER A 106 0.33 -11.76 -50.35
N LEU A 107 -0.92 -11.79 -49.88
CA LEU A 107 -1.24 -12.11 -48.49
C LEU A 107 -0.90 -13.57 -48.15
N GLU A 108 -1.23 -14.52 -49.02
CA GLU A 108 -0.87 -15.93 -48.84
C GLU A 108 0.65 -16.12 -48.76
N SER A 109 1.42 -15.48 -49.66
CA SER A 109 2.89 -15.52 -49.62
C SER A 109 3.47 -14.96 -48.31
N LEU A 110 2.88 -13.88 -47.78
CA LEU A 110 3.30 -13.29 -46.50
C LEU A 110 2.92 -14.15 -45.29
N LEU A 111 1.75 -14.78 -45.31
CA LEU A 111 1.27 -15.67 -44.25
C LEU A 111 2.00 -17.01 -44.25
N GLU A 112 2.38 -17.55 -45.41
CA GLU A 112 3.22 -18.75 -45.50
C GLU A 112 4.65 -18.49 -44.98
N LYS A 113 5.18 -17.29 -45.26
CA LYS A 113 6.45 -16.82 -44.67
C LYS A 113 6.33 -16.47 -43.19
N SER A 114 5.10 -16.37 -42.64
CA SER A 114 4.88 -16.12 -41.22
C SER A 114 5.18 -17.40 -40.42
N GLU A 115 6.35 -17.43 -39.80
CA GLU A 115 6.82 -18.60 -39.05
C GLU A 115 5.90 -18.95 -37.88
N ALA A 116 5.74 -20.24 -37.61
CA ALA A 116 4.89 -20.75 -36.53
C ALA A 116 5.51 -20.60 -35.12
N SER A 117 6.68 -19.97 -34.98
CA SER A 117 7.39 -19.86 -33.70
C SER A 117 8.27 -18.61 -33.62
N VAL A 118 7.72 -17.44 -33.95
CA VAL A 118 8.41 -16.16 -33.75
C VAL A 118 8.59 -15.90 -32.24
N SER A 119 9.81 -15.58 -31.81
CA SER A 119 10.12 -15.30 -30.40
C SER A 119 9.55 -13.93 -29.99
N LEU A 120 9.20 -13.75 -28.71
CA LEU A 120 8.70 -12.46 -28.22
C LEU A 120 9.68 -11.29 -28.50
N GLU A 121 10.97 -11.58 -28.46
CA GLU A 121 12.02 -10.60 -28.71
C GLU A 121 12.05 -10.13 -30.16
N SER A 122 11.84 -11.05 -31.12
CA SER A 122 11.70 -10.70 -32.54
C SER A 122 10.37 -10.00 -32.82
N LEU A 123 9.29 -10.39 -32.13
CA LEU A 123 8.01 -9.69 -32.16
C LEU A 123 8.05 -8.31 -31.52
N ILE A 124 9.03 -7.95 -30.70
CA ILE A 124 9.14 -6.61 -30.09
C ILE A 124 10.09 -5.70 -30.88
N ALA A 125 11.07 -6.30 -31.56
CA ALA A 125 12.09 -5.57 -32.33
C ALA A 125 11.55 -4.93 -33.63
N GLN A 126 10.37 -5.34 -34.11
CA GLN A 126 9.77 -4.76 -35.31
C GLN A 126 9.12 -3.39 -34.98
N ALA A 127 9.48 -2.38 -35.77
CA ALA A 127 9.21 -0.97 -35.47
C ALA A 127 7.80 -0.48 -35.88
N GLU A 128 7.00 -1.31 -36.55
CA GLU A 128 5.78 -0.89 -37.26
C GLU A 128 4.47 -1.07 -36.47
N TYR A 129 4.53 -1.52 -35.21
CA TYR A 129 3.30 -1.81 -34.46
C TYR A 129 2.67 -0.59 -33.81
N THR A 130 1.36 -0.70 -33.56
CA THR A 130 0.67 0.28 -32.72
C THR A 130 1.31 0.36 -31.34
N LYS A 131 1.46 1.58 -30.83
CA LYS A 131 2.05 1.87 -29.52
C LYS A 131 1.44 1.02 -28.39
N THR A 132 0.15 0.76 -28.48
CA THR A 132 -0.59 -0.02 -27.48
C THR A 132 -0.19 -1.48 -27.47
N LEU A 133 -0.05 -2.09 -28.65
CA LEU A 133 0.39 -3.47 -28.75
C LEU A 133 1.87 -3.65 -28.39
N GLN A 134 2.74 -2.68 -28.72
CA GLN A 134 4.12 -2.65 -28.21
C GLN A 134 4.16 -2.61 -26.68
N GLN A 135 3.30 -1.81 -26.04
CA GLN A 135 3.20 -1.76 -24.57
C GLN A 135 2.76 -3.10 -23.98
N ILE A 136 1.76 -3.74 -24.59
CA ILE A 136 1.30 -5.06 -24.12
C ILE A 136 2.37 -6.13 -24.31
N LEU A 137 3.04 -6.19 -25.46
CA LEU A 137 4.11 -7.15 -25.73
C LEU A 137 5.31 -6.93 -24.77
N GLN A 138 5.68 -5.68 -24.49
CA GLN A 138 6.70 -5.34 -23.50
C GLN A 138 6.28 -5.76 -22.08
N GLU A 139 5.01 -5.58 -21.69
CA GLU A 139 4.50 -6.06 -20.40
C GLU A 139 4.52 -7.59 -20.32
N LEU A 140 4.07 -8.28 -21.37
CA LEU A 140 4.14 -9.74 -21.47
C LEU A 140 5.59 -10.22 -21.38
N GLN A 141 6.53 -9.55 -22.06
CA GLN A 141 7.95 -9.88 -22.02
C GLN A 141 8.54 -9.66 -20.63
N LYS A 142 8.14 -8.59 -19.95
CA LYS A 142 8.55 -8.34 -18.57
C LYS A 142 8.06 -9.45 -17.64
N ILE A 143 6.81 -9.89 -17.80
CA ILE A 143 6.23 -10.99 -17.01
C ILE A 143 6.94 -12.32 -17.31
N LEU A 144 7.27 -12.59 -18.58
CA LEU A 144 7.97 -13.82 -18.99
C LEU A 144 9.46 -13.81 -18.58
N LYS A 145 10.15 -12.66 -18.65
CA LYS A 145 11.50 -12.50 -18.12
C LYS A 145 11.54 -12.61 -16.59
N GLN A 146 10.48 -12.17 -15.90
CA GLN A 146 10.32 -12.45 -14.48
C GLN A 146 10.26 -13.96 -14.20
N LYS A 147 9.60 -14.78 -15.04
CA LYS A 147 9.62 -16.27 -14.92
C LYS A 147 11.04 -16.85 -15.01
N GLN A 148 11.89 -16.31 -15.90
CA GLN A 148 13.28 -16.79 -16.06
C GLN A 148 14.19 -16.40 -14.89
N ASN A 149 13.95 -15.23 -14.28
CA ASN A 149 14.75 -14.74 -13.15
C ASN A 149 14.18 -15.14 -11.76
N GLU A 150 12.92 -15.57 -11.68
CA GLU A 150 12.26 -15.86 -10.41
C GLU A 150 11.94 -17.36 -10.24
N GLN A 151 12.74 -18.05 -9.43
CA GLN A 151 12.29 -19.25 -8.69
C GLN A 151 11.38 -18.88 -7.49
N THR A 152 10.83 -17.67 -7.44
CA THR A 152 10.33 -17.02 -6.22
C THR A 152 8.83 -16.69 -6.22
N GLY A 153 7.98 -17.69 -6.48
CA GLY A 153 6.98 -18.14 -5.50
C GLY A 153 5.70 -17.37 -5.13
N VAL A 154 5.37 -16.15 -5.58
CA VAL A 154 4.09 -15.52 -5.13
C VAL A 154 3.21 -14.81 -6.15
N VAL A 155 3.73 -14.27 -7.24
CA VAL A 155 2.83 -13.81 -8.32
C VAL A 155 2.17 -15.04 -8.94
N ASP A 156 0.84 -15.06 -9.00
CA ASP A 156 0.13 -16.06 -9.80
C ASP A 156 0.35 -15.69 -11.27
N TYR A 157 1.57 -15.97 -11.76
CA TYR A 157 2.02 -15.66 -13.12
C TYR A 157 1.02 -16.15 -14.14
N ASN A 158 0.43 -17.31 -13.87
CA ASN A 158 -0.57 -17.90 -14.73
C ASN A 158 -1.82 -17.03 -14.81
N ARG A 159 -2.32 -16.57 -13.67
CA ARG A 159 -3.45 -15.63 -13.63
C ARG A 159 -3.11 -14.25 -14.17
N LEU A 160 -1.92 -13.71 -13.88
CA LEU A 160 -1.48 -12.41 -14.37
C LEU A 160 -1.31 -12.44 -15.89
N LEU A 161 -0.61 -13.45 -16.41
CA LEU A 161 -0.44 -13.72 -17.84
C LEU A 161 -1.79 -13.89 -18.52
N SER A 162 -2.67 -14.72 -17.94
CA SER A 162 -4.06 -14.87 -18.39
C SER A 162 -4.81 -13.54 -18.45
N SER A 163 -4.69 -12.70 -17.42
CA SER A 163 -5.34 -11.38 -17.40
C SER A 163 -4.77 -10.44 -18.47
N LYS A 164 -3.45 -10.50 -18.73
CA LYS A 164 -2.80 -9.69 -19.76
C LYS A 164 -3.15 -10.17 -21.16
N LEU A 165 -3.25 -11.48 -21.37
CA LEU A 165 -3.76 -12.08 -22.61
C LEU A 165 -5.22 -11.68 -22.87
N LEU A 166 -6.05 -11.59 -21.83
CA LEU A 166 -7.43 -11.11 -21.99
C LEU A 166 -7.48 -9.64 -22.44
N ALA A 167 -6.68 -8.77 -21.81
CA ALA A 167 -6.57 -7.37 -22.19
C ALA A 167 -6.04 -7.21 -23.63
N TYR A 168 -5.03 -8.00 -23.97
CA TYR A 168 -4.46 -8.12 -25.30
C TYR A 168 -5.51 -8.50 -26.35
N TYR A 169 -6.30 -9.56 -26.15
CA TYR A 169 -7.33 -9.96 -27.12
C TYR A 169 -8.41 -8.89 -27.28
N THR A 170 -8.74 -8.17 -26.21
CA THR A 170 -9.68 -7.04 -26.24
C THR A 170 -9.14 -5.88 -27.08
N GLU A 171 -7.84 -5.62 -26.99
CA GLU A 171 -7.18 -4.57 -27.76
C GLU A 171 -6.98 -4.98 -29.23
N LEU A 172 -6.59 -6.23 -29.50
CA LEU A 172 -6.56 -6.77 -30.86
C LEU A 172 -7.91 -6.64 -31.55
N TYR A 173 -9.01 -6.91 -30.84
CA TYR A 173 -10.35 -6.69 -31.38
C TYR A 173 -10.53 -5.22 -31.84
N ASN A 174 -10.14 -4.24 -31.01
CA ASN A 174 -10.29 -2.83 -31.37
C ASN A 174 -9.49 -2.48 -32.64
N LEU A 175 -8.31 -3.07 -32.80
CA LEU A 175 -7.50 -2.92 -34.02
C LEU A 175 -8.17 -3.53 -35.25
N THR A 176 -8.79 -4.72 -35.13
CA THR A 176 -9.52 -5.36 -36.24
C THR A 176 -10.76 -4.60 -36.72
N GLN A 177 -11.20 -3.57 -36.02
CA GLN A 177 -12.34 -2.73 -36.43
C GLN A 177 -11.92 -1.49 -37.23
N VAL A 178 -10.62 -1.29 -37.47
CA VAL A 178 -10.09 -0.17 -38.27
C VAL A 178 -10.30 -0.46 -39.76
N LYS A 179 -10.83 0.51 -40.52
CA LYS A 179 -11.22 0.33 -41.92
C LYS A 179 -10.05 0.26 -42.91
N ASP A 180 -8.87 0.74 -42.52
CA ASP A 180 -7.70 0.89 -43.39
C ASP A 180 -6.55 -0.07 -42.99
N LEU A 181 -6.86 -1.36 -42.77
CA LEU A 181 -5.84 -2.36 -42.44
C LEU A 181 -5.05 -2.77 -43.69
N THR A 182 -3.73 -2.82 -43.57
CA THR A 182 -2.83 -3.28 -44.63
C THR A 182 -2.58 -4.80 -44.58
N ALA A 183 -2.02 -5.37 -45.65
CA ALA A 183 -1.59 -6.77 -45.66
C ALA A 183 -0.55 -7.08 -44.55
N GLN A 184 0.31 -6.11 -44.21
CA GLN A 184 1.27 -6.24 -43.11
C GLN A 184 0.57 -6.26 -41.75
N ASP A 185 -0.44 -5.41 -41.52
CA ASP A 185 -1.23 -5.41 -40.28
C ASP A 185 -1.93 -6.76 -40.06
N LEU A 186 -2.50 -7.33 -41.13
CA LEU A 186 -3.19 -8.62 -41.07
C LEU A 186 -2.22 -9.77 -40.81
N CYS A 187 -1.04 -9.77 -41.42
CA CYS A 187 0.00 -10.77 -41.15
C CYS A 187 0.47 -10.68 -39.69
N PHE A 188 0.66 -9.46 -39.21
CA PHE A 188 1.07 -9.19 -37.85
C PHE A 188 0.04 -9.65 -36.82
N ILE A 189 -1.24 -9.33 -37.00
CA ILE A 189 -2.33 -9.79 -36.11
C ILE A 189 -2.36 -11.33 -36.05
N ASN A 190 -2.16 -12.02 -37.18
CA ASN A 190 -2.10 -13.49 -37.22
C ASN A 190 -0.91 -14.07 -36.43
N GLN A 191 0.30 -13.52 -36.62
CA GLN A 191 1.48 -13.91 -35.84
C GLN A 191 1.24 -13.73 -34.34
N ASN A 192 0.55 -12.65 -33.98
CA ASN A 192 0.16 -12.32 -32.62
C ASN A 192 -0.85 -13.27 -32.01
N PHE A 193 -1.85 -13.71 -32.77
CA PHE A 193 -2.77 -14.76 -32.32
C PHE A 193 -2.04 -16.07 -32.06
N ARG A 194 -1.13 -16.48 -32.97
CA ARG A 194 -0.31 -17.68 -32.81
C ARG A 194 0.64 -17.61 -31.61
N TYR A 195 1.21 -16.44 -31.37
CA TYR A 195 2.10 -16.21 -30.25
C TYR A 195 1.36 -16.17 -28.90
N ALA A 196 0.24 -15.44 -28.82
CA ALA A 196 -0.59 -15.44 -27.62
C ALA A 196 -1.18 -16.82 -27.31
N ASP A 197 -1.51 -17.57 -28.37
CA ASP A 197 -1.89 -18.98 -28.25
C ASP A 197 -0.76 -19.84 -27.67
N SER A 198 0.47 -19.71 -28.19
CA SER A 198 1.60 -20.48 -27.69
C SER A 198 1.92 -20.16 -26.22
N LEU A 199 1.76 -18.90 -25.81
CA LEU A 199 1.86 -18.48 -24.41
C LEU A 199 0.77 -19.05 -23.51
N SER A 200 -0.42 -19.33 -24.06
CA SER A 200 -1.55 -19.87 -23.29
C SER A 200 -1.40 -21.37 -22.97
N LYS A 201 -0.57 -22.11 -23.72
CA LYS A 201 -0.40 -23.57 -23.60
C LYS A 201 0.20 -24.02 -22.27
N ASP A 202 0.94 -23.16 -21.57
CA ASP A 202 1.52 -23.43 -20.24
C ASP A 202 0.53 -23.27 -19.07
N LEU A 203 -0.67 -22.72 -19.32
CA LEU A 203 -1.64 -22.33 -18.29
C LEU A 203 -2.78 -23.33 -18.08
N ASP A 204 -2.74 -24.49 -18.74
CA ASP A 204 -3.80 -25.50 -18.68
C ASP A 204 -5.16 -24.97 -19.19
N LEU A 205 -5.12 -24.05 -20.18
CA LEU A 205 -6.29 -23.40 -20.75
C LEU A 205 -6.48 -23.84 -22.21
N ILE A 206 -7.50 -24.70 -22.40
CA ILE A 206 -8.09 -25.20 -23.66
C ILE A 206 -7.18 -26.13 -24.50
N PRO A 207 -7.65 -27.32 -24.90
CA PRO A 207 -6.87 -28.26 -25.69
C PRO A 207 -6.62 -27.80 -27.14
N GLU A 208 -5.41 -28.10 -27.62
CA GLU A 208 -4.90 -27.89 -29.00
C GLU A 208 -5.81 -28.43 -30.13
N LYS A 209 -6.76 -29.31 -29.81
CA LYS A 209 -7.68 -29.92 -30.78
C LYS A 209 -8.71 -28.93 -31.33
N ASP A 210 -9.18 -27.99 -30.51
CA ASP A 210 -10.18 -26.98 -30.90
C ASP A 210 -9.54 -25.90 -31.80
N LEU A 211 -8.22 -25.77 -31.65
CA LEU A 211 -7.30 -24.84 -32.29
C LEU A 211 -6.99 -25.14 -33.77
N ARG A 212 -7.11 -26.42 -34.18
CA ARG A 212 -6.76 -26.88 -35.53
C ARG A 212 -7.95 -26.88 -36.49
N GLN A 213 -9.17 -26.71 -35.99
CA GLN A 213 -10.40 -26.79 -36.80
C GLN A 213 -10.60 -25.54 -37.67
N ASP A 214 -10.24 -24.35 -37.15
CA ASP A 214 -10.51 -23.07 -37.81
C ASP A 214 -9.59 -22.75 -39.01
N TYR A 215 -8.39 -23.31 -39.06
CA TYR A 215 -7.41 -23.02 -40.13
C TYR A 215 -7.50 -23.99 -41.32
N LYS A 216 -8.12 -25.17 -41.12
CA LYS A 216 -8.15 -26.24 -42.11
C LYS A 216 -9.45 -26.35 -42.91
N GLN A 217 -10.52 -25.63 -42.52
CA GLN A 217 -11.75 -25.57 -43.34
C GLN A 217 -11.54 -24.61 -44.53
N LYS A 218 -10.87 -25.15 -45.55
CA LYS A 218 -10.88 -24.60 -46.90
C LYS A 218 -12.30 -24.71 -47.48
N SER A 219 -12.77 -23.56 -47.99
CA SER A 219 -13.43 -23.41 -49.30
C SER A 219 -14.85 -23.93 -49.54
N GLU A 220 -15.75 -23.97 -48.56
CA GLU A 220 -17.19 -24.02 -48.87
C GLU A 220 -17.97 -23.00 -48.03
N SER A 221 -18.62 -22.07 -48.74
CA SER A 221 -19.57 -21.04 -48.27
C SER A 221 -19.36 -20.53 -46.83
N TYR A 222 -18.36 -19.66 -46.65
CA TYR A 222 -18.11 -18.95 -45.39
C TYR A 222 -19.33 -18.14 -44.88
N THR A 223 -20.27 -17.82 -45.77
CA THR A 223 -21.44 -16.99 -45.46
C THR A 223 -22.44 -17.68 -44.53
N GLU A 224 -22.65 -19.01 -44.64
CA GLU A 224 -23.69 -19.72 -43.87
C GLU A 224 -23.25 -20.12 -42.44
N VAL A 225 -21.96 -20.40 -42.23
CA VAL A 225 -21.44 -20.83 -40.90
C VAL A 225 -21.27 -19.64 -39.94
N ILE A 226 -20.97 -18.46 -40.48
CA ILE A 226 -20.83 -17.23 -39.68
C ILE A 226 -22.19 -16.74 -39.16
N GLU A 227 -23.26 -16.87 -39.93
CA GLU A 227 -24.60 -16.41 -39.53
C GLU A 227 -25.19 -17.20 -38.34
N GLN A 228 -24.89 -18.50 -38.21
CA GLN A 228 -25.50 -19.34 -37.15
C GLN A 228 -24.80 -19.27 -35.77
N LYS A 229 -23.56 -18.75 -35.68
CA LYS A 229 -22.78 -18.67 -34.43
C LYS A 229 -22.12 -17.31 -34.18
N GLN A 230 -22.58 -16.23 -34.82
CA GLN A 230 -22.05 -14.89 -34.56
C GLN A 230 -22.25 -14.48 -33.09
N LEU A 231 -21.16 -14.45 -32.33
CA LEU A 231 -21.15 -13.72 -31.08
C LEU A 231 -21.18 -12.23 -31.45
N SER A 232 -22.23 -11.48 -31.12
CA SER A 232 -22.24 -10.05 -31.44
C SER A 232 -21.16 -9.30 -30.65
N ALA A 233 -20.59 -8.24 -31.22
CA ALA A 233 -19.63 -7.37 -30.52
C ALA A 233 -20.14 -6.89 -29.16
N GLN A 234 -21.44 -6.55 -29.10
CA GLN A 234 -22.12 -6.19 -27.85
C GLN A 234 -22.07 -7.32 -26.82
N LYS A 235 -22.30 -8.58 -27.25
CA LYS A 235 -22.25 -9.75 -26.37
C LYS A 235 -20.83 -10.08 -25.91
N PHE A 236 -19.84 -9.98 -26.80
CA PHE A 236 -18.42 -10.11 -26.44
C PHE A 236 -18.03 -9.09 -25.37
N PHE A 237 -18.27 -7.80 -25.62
CA PHE A 237 -17.87 -6.75 -24.68
C PHE A 237 -18.60 -6.87 -23.35
N LYS A 238 -19.88 -7.24 -23.36
CA LYS A 238 -20.64 -7.51 -22.14
C LYS A 238 -20.04 -8.65 -21.32
N ILE A 239 -19.49 -9.67 -21.97
CA ILE A 239 -18.86 -10.82 -21.30
C ILE A 239 -17.46 -10.45 -20.81
N VAL A 240 -16.60 -9.92 -21.68
CA VAL A 240 -15.19 -9.62 -21.37
C VAL A 240 -15.05 -8.48 -20.36
N ASN A 241 -15.90 -7.46 -20.43
CA ASN A 241 -15.90 -6.37 -19.44
C ASN A 241 -16.55 -6.75 -18.11
N LYS A 242 -17.14 -7.95 -18.00
CA LYS A 242 -17.71 -8.41 -16.75
C LYS A 242 -16.58 -8.72 -15.76
N SER A 243 -16.67 -8.15 -14.56
CA SER A 243 -15.68 -8.41 -13.52
C SER A 243 -15.54 -9.92 -13.23
N LEU A 244 -14.30 -10.38 -13.07
CA LEU A 244 -13.96 -11.78 -12.72
C LEU A 244 -14.55 -12.20 -11.37
N VAL A 245 -14.91 -11.23 -10.52
CA VAL A 245 -15.60 -11.44 -9.26
C VAL A 245 -16.84 -10.55 -9.26
N PRO A 246 -18.03 -11.07 -8.92
CA PRO A 246 -19.22 -10.24 -8.81
C PRO A 246 -18.97 -9.04 -7.87
N GLY A 247 -19.30 -7.83 -8.33
CA GLY A 247 -19.02 -6.59 -7.60
C GLY A 247 -19.60 -6.59 -6.18
N TYR A 248 -20.85 -7.04 -6.04
CA TYR A 248 -21.53 -7.16 -4.74
C TYR A 248 -20.83 -8.15 -3.80
N GLY A 249 -20.44 -9.33 -4.27
CA GLY A 249 -19.79 -10.34 -3.43
C GLY A 249 -18.43 -9.88 -2.90
N PHE A 250 -17.67 -9.18 -3.74
CA PHE A 250 -16.41 -8.58 -3.30
C PHE A 250 -16.64 -7.39 -2.35
N ALA A 251 -17.62 -6.54 -2.62
CA ALA A 251 -17.97 -5.43 -1.74
C ALA A 251 -18.40 -5.93 -0.36
N ILE A 252 -19.20 -7.00 -0.28
CA ILE A 252 -19.57 -7.66 0.96
C ILE A 252 -18.33 -8.18 1.69
N ALA A 253 -17.40 -8.84 1.01
CA ALA A 253 -16.17 -9.32 1.64
C ALA A 253 -15.34 -8.17 2.23
N ILE A 254 -15.19 -7.05 1.51
CA ILE A 254 -14.48 -5.86 2.01
C ILE A 254 -15.24 -5.22 3.18
N PHE A 255 -16.57 -5.10 3.09
CA PHE A 255 -17.39 -4.56 4.17
C PHE A 255 -17.28 -5.40 5.44
N LEU A 256 -17.37 -6.73 5.32
CA LEU A 256 -17.19 -7.64 6.45
C LEU A 256 -15.76 -7.60 7.03
N SER A 257 -14.74 -7.33 6.21
CA SER A 257 -13.38 -7.08 6.70
C SER A 257 -13.26 -5.77 7.49
N LEU A 258 -14.01 -4.72 7.10
CA LEU A 258 -14.03 -3.43 7.79
C LEU A 258 -14.90 -3.43 9.04
N LEU A 259 -15.90 -4.30 9.12
CA LEU A 259 -16.90 -4.31 10.19
C LEU A 259 -16.27 -4.38 11.60
N PRO A 260 -15.26 -5.24 11.89
CA PRO A 260 -14.60 -5.23 13.19
C PRO A 260 -13.92 -3.89 13.50
N LEU A 261 -13.25 -3.27 12.52
CA LEU A 261 -12.64 -1.95 12.68
C LEU A 261 -13.71 -0.89 12.99
N ILE A 262 -14.81 -0.89 12.23
CA ILE A 262 -15.92 0.05 12.43
C ILE A 262 -16.51 -0.12 13.84
N TYR A 263 -16.79 -1.37 14.22
CA TYR A 263 -17.37 -1.69 15.52
C TYR A 263 -16.45 -1.30 16.67
N PHE A 264 -15.22 -1.83 16.74
CA PHE A 264 -14.35 -1.62 17.91
C PHE A 264 -13.73 -0.22 17.98
N LYS A 265 -13.47 0.44 16.85
CA LYS A 265 -12.83 1.77 16.86
C LYS A 265 -13.86 2.91 17.05
N TYR A 266 -15.05 2.78 16.48
CA TYR A 266 -16.05 3.84 16.51
C TYR A 266 -17.24 3.49 17.40
N HIS A 267 -17.14 2.45 18.25
CA HIS A 267 -18.19 2.00 19.16
C HIS A 267 -18.80 3.17 19.92
N ASP A 268 -17.96 3.92 20.63
CA ASP A 268 -18.43 4.99 21.53
C ASP A 268 -19.09 6.11 20.76
N PHE A 269 -18.50 6.52 19.63
CA PHE A 269 -19.10 7.51 18.74
C PHE A 269 -20.46 7.03 18.20
N ILE A 270 -20.56 5.80 17.71
CA ILE A 270 -21.80 5.24 17.16
C ILE A 270 -22.85 5.12 18.27
N TYR A 271 -22.47 4.57 19.43
CA TYR A 271 -23.35 4.35 20.56
C TYR A 271 -23.97 5.66 21.05
N ILE A 272 -23.14 6.68 21.32
CA ILE A 272 -23.60 7.99 21.80
C ILE A 272 -24.58 8.61 20.80
N ASN A 273 -24.26 8.60 19.51
CA ASN A 273 -25.14 9.18 18.49
C ASN A 273 -26.46 8.40 18.32
N VAL A 274 -26.43 7.07 18.42
CA VAL A 274 -27.63 6.23 18.36
C VAL A 274 -28.52 6.46 19.58
N VAL A 275 -27.95 6.52 20.79
CA VAL A 275 -28.70 6.85 22.01
C VAL A 275 -29.33 8.23 21.91
N ASN A 276 -28.57 9.24 21.47
CA ASN A 276 -29.08 10.59 21.27
C ASN A 276 -30.22 10.63 20.24
N PHE A 277 -30.12 9.84 19.17
CA PHE A 277 -31.17 9.71 18.15
C PHE A 277 -32.45 9.09 18.72
N PHE A 278 -32.35 7.99 19.47
CA PHE A 278 -33.51 7.35 20.11
C PHE A 278 -34.13 8.25 21.19
N HIS A 279 -33.30 8.97 21.94
CA HIS A 279 -33.77 9.96 22.91
C HIS A 279 -34.53 11.10 22.22
N ALA A 280 -34.04 11.59 21.08
CA ALA A 280 -34.73 12.60 20.27
C ALA A 280 -36.07 12.09 19.70
N LEU A 281 -36.21 10.78 19.49
CA LEU A 281 -37.47 10.13 19.10
C LEU A 281 -38.41 9.81 20.28
N GLY A 282 -38.04 10.20 21.52
CA GLY A 282 -38.88 10.00 22.70
C GLY A 282 -38.72 8.64 23.40
N PHE A 283 -37.72 7.83 23.00
CA PHE A 283 -37.41 6.58 23.69
C PHE A 283 -36.46 6.86 24.87
N ALA A 284 -36.99 6.85 26.10
CA ALA A 284 -36.28 7.24 27.32
C ALA A 284 -35.24 6.21 27.83
N THR A 285 -35.24 4.97 27.31
CA THR A 285 -34.40 3.88 27.82
C THR A 285 -33.69 3.15 26.69
N ALA A 286 -32.67 3.76 26.10
CA ALA A 286 -31.79 3.10 25.14
C ALA A 286 -30.56 2.52 25.84
N GLY A 287 -30.74 1.43 26.61
CA GLY A 287 -29.66 0.55 27.09
C GLY A 287 -28.57 1.16 27.98
N GLY A 288 -27.86 0.31 28.73
CA GLY A 288 -26.66 0.72 29.47
C GLY A 288 -25.45 0.79 28.53
N PHE A 289 -24.54 1.74 28.76
CA PHE A 289 -23.29 1.86 28.03
C PHE A 289 -22.43 0.63 28.30
N VAL A 290 -22.29 -0.27 27.32
CA VAL A 290 -21.32 -1.36 27.40
C VAL A 290 -19.99 -0.80 26.92
N ASN A 291 -19.02 -0.64 27.84
CA ASN A 291 -17.69 -0.20 27.46
C ASN A 291 -17.00 -1.29 26.62
N VAL A 292 -16.76 -1.01 25.34
CA VAL A 292 -16.09 -1.92 24.42
C VAL A 292 -14.63 -1.53 24.32
N ILE A 293 -13.74 -2.41 24.77
CA ILE A 293 -12.30 -2.17 24.67
C ILE A 293 -11.86 -2.37 23.21
N PRO A 294 -11.24 -1.36 22.57
CA PRO A 294 -10.73 -1.50 21.21
C PRO A 294 -9.68 -2.61 21.12
N ILE A 295 -9.81 -3.46 20.09
CA ILE A 295 -8.84 -4.54 19.87
C ILE A 295 -7.53 -3.95 19.36
N LEU A 296 -6.44 -4.27 20.05
CA LEU A 296 -5.11 -3.83 19.68
C LEU A 296 -4.75 -4.21 18.24
N GLY A 297 -4.36 -3.22 17.44
CA GLY A 297 -3.87 -3.44 16.08
C GLY A 297 -4.93 -3.64 15.00
N ILE A 298 -6.22 -3.48 15.34
CA ILE A 298 -7.34 -3.73 14.42
C ILE A 298 -7.27 -2.98 13.10
N SER A 299 -6.82 -1.74 13.15
CA SER A 299 -6.55 -0.93 11.96
C SER A 299 -5.58 -1.61 10.98
N TYR A 300 -4.41 -2.04 11.49
CA TYR A 300 -3.32 -2.52 10.65
C TYR A 300 -3.60 -3.90 10.07
N TYR A 301 -4.13 -4.82 10.87
CA TYR A 301 -4.49 -6.13 10.32
C TYR A 301 -5.70 -6.06 9.37
N THR A 302 -6.58 -5.07 9.51
CA THR A 302 -7.66 -4.80 8.54
C THR A 302 -7.07 -4.35 7.20
N PHE A 303 -6.14 -3.41 7.19
CA PHE A 303 -5.44 -2.96 5.98
C PHE A 303 -4.63 -4.07 5.30
N ASN A 304 -3.92 -4.90 6.07
CA ASN A 304 -3.20 -6.06 5.55
C ASN A 304 -4.18 -7.05 4.90
N SER A 305 -5.32 -7.31 5.55
CA SER A 305 -6.34 -8.24 5.04
C SER A 305 -6.99 -7.76 3.76
N ILE A 306 -7.35 -6.48 3.67
CA ILE A 306 -7.85 -5.86 2.43
C ILE A 306 -6.78 -5.93 1.34
N SER A 307 -5.50 -5.70 1.69
CA SER A 307 -4.38 -5.88 0.75
C SER A 307 -4.38 -7.28 0.15
N LEU A 308 -4.52 -8.32 0.98
CA LEU A 308 -4.61 -9.72 0.55
C LEU A 308 -5.84 -9.98 -0.35
N LEU A 309 -7.04 -9.58 0.07
CA LEU A 309 -8.26 -9.82 -0.70
C LEU A 309 -8.23 -9.16 -2.08
N VAL A 310 -7.76 -7.91 -2.14
CA VAL A 310 -7.62 -7.16 -3.40
C VAL A 310 -6.53 -7.77 -4.27
N SER A 311 -5.37 -8.13 -3.72
CA SER A 311 -4.27 -8.70 -4.51
C SER A 311 -4.64 -10.09 -5.08
N VAL A 312 -5.39 -10.91 -4.35
CA VAL A 312 -5.94 -12.17 -4.88
C VAL A 312 -6.98 -11.90 -5.98
N LYS A 313 -7.87 -10.91 -5.78
CA LYS A 313 -8.86 -10.51 -6.80
C LYS A 313 -8.20 -10.02 -8.08
N ARG A 314 -7.12 -9.23 -7.96
CA ARG A 314 -6.34 -8.69 -9.08
C ARG A 314 -5.40 -9.73 -9.72
N GLY A 315 -5.23 -10.89 -9.09
CA GLY A 315 -4.31 -11.93 -9.54
C GLY A 315 -2.83 -11.61 -9.34
N GLU A 316 -2.53 -10.61 -8.50
CA GLU A 316 -1.16 -10.22 -8.16
C GLU A 316 -0.47 -11.27 -7.28
N ILE A 317 -1.26 -12.05 -6.53
CA ILE A 317 -0.77 -13.15 -5.69
C ILE A 317 -1.65 -14.39 -5.80
N LYS A 318 -1.02 -15.57 -5.65
CA LYS A 318 -1.76 -16.82 -5.44
C LYS A 318 -2.45 -16.81 -4.08
N SER A 319 -3.63 -17.41 -4.01
CA SER A 319 -4.32 -17.70 -2.74
C SER A 319 -3.37 -18.43 -1.77
N PRO A 320 -2.89 -17.78 -0.68
CA PRO A 320 -1.95 -18.39 0.25
C PRO A 320 -2.56 -19.58 1.01
N SER A 321 -1.69 -20.39 1.61
CA SER A 321 -2.10 -21.46 2.53
C SER A 321 -2.75 -20.88 3.79
N LEU A 322 -3.51 -21.71 4.53
CA LEU A 322 -4.11 -21.28 5.80
C LEU A 322 -3.05 -20.70 6.74
N LEU A 323 -1.98 -21.47 7.03
CA LEU A 323 -0.94 -21.04 7.95
C LEU A 323 -0.26 -19.75 7.49
N THR A 324 0.07 -19.62 6.21
CA THR A 324 0.66 -18.37 5.66
C THR A 324 -0.30 -17.19 5.83
N THR A 325 -1.61 -17.40 5.62
CA THR A 325 -2.63 -16.37 5.81
C THR A 325 -2.72 -15.94 7.27
N LEU A 326 -2.79 -16.92 8.18
CA LEU A 326 -2.82 -16.69 9.61
C LEU A 326 -1.59 -15.88 10.05
N THR A 327 -0.38 -16.35 9.71
CA THR A 327 0.85 -15.64 10.02
C THR A 327 0.87 -14.23 9.45
N PHE A 328 0.41 -14.01 8.21
CA PHE A 328 0.37 -12.70 7.57
C PHE A 328 -0.56 -11.72 8.28
N VAL A 329 -1.79 -12.15 8.60
CA VAL A 329 -2.80 -11.30 9.26
C VAL A 329 -2.39 -11.00 10.70
N THR A 330 -1.84 -11.99 11.42
CA THR A 330 -1.52 -11.84 12.84
C THR A 330 -0.12 -11.31 13.11
N TYR A 331 0.72 -11.07 12.10
CA TYR A 331 2.16 -10.85 12.26
C TYR A 331 2.52 -9.77 13.30
N PHE A 332 2.90 -10.20 14.51
CA PHE A 332 3.02 -9.32 15.67
C PHE A 332 3.97 -8.13 15.51
N PRO A 333 5.13 -8.22 14.83
CA PRO A 333 6.02 -7.07 14.69
C PRO A 333 5.42 -5.92 13.91
N THR A 334 4.26 -6.07 13.27
CA THR A 334 3.58 -4.93 12.64
C THR A 334 2.12 -4.78 13.04
N ILE A 335 1.58 -5.68 13.87
CA ILE A 335 0.15 -5.75 14.13
C ILE A 335 -0.37 -4.50 14.84
N VAL A 336 0.40 -3.95 15.79
CA VAL A 336 -0.03 -2.79 16.59
C VAL A 336 -0.02 -1.52 15.75
N ALA A 337 1.15 -1.17 15.20
CA ALA A 337 1.36 0.05 14.42
C ALA A 337 2.64 0.03 13.56
N GLY A 338 3.00 -1.14 13.01
CA GLY A 338 4.15 -1.22 12.11
C GLY A 338 3.86 -0.66 10.72
N PRO A 339 4.83 -0.69 9.79
CA PRO A 339 4.55 -0.40 8.39
C PRO A 339 3.41 -1.28 7.87
N ILE A 340 2.44 -0.70 7.16
CA ILE A 340 1.32 -1.45 6.58
C ILE A 340 1.88 -2.37 5.50
N ASN A 341 1.71 -3.69 5.69
CA ASN A 341 2.32 -4.68 4.85
C ASN A 341 1.45 -4.95 3.62
N ARG A 342 2.08 -4.89 2.44
CA ARG A 342 1.45 -5.37 1.20
C ARG A 342 1.49 -6.88 1.16
N ALA A 343 0.37 -7.50 0.82
CA ALA A 343 0.31 -8.94 0.63
C ALA A 343 1.29 -9.41 -0.46
N THR A 344 1.47 -8.63 -1.53
CA THR A 344 2.43 -8.86 -2.62
C THR A 344 3.90 -8.82 -2.18
N VAL A 345 4.21 -8.25 -1.01
CA VAL A 345 5.59 -8.10 -0.51
C VAL A 345 5.90 -9.04 0.65
N LEU A 346 4.97 -9.20 1.61
CA LEU A 346 5.22 -10.01 2.81
C LEU A 346 4.94 -11.50 2.58
N ILE A 347 3.85 -11.88 1.90
CA ILE A 347 3.53 -13.29 1.64
C ILE A 347 4.65 -14.05 0.88
N PRO A 348 5.38 -13.46 -0.09
CA PRO A 348 6.55 -14.10 -0.69
C PRO A 348 7.62 -14.47 0.33
N GLN A 349 7.92 -13.56 1.25
CA GLN A 349 8.90 -13.79 2.31
C GLN A 349 8.42 -14.86 3.30
N LEU A 350 7.10 -14.95 3.56
CA LEU A 350 6.51 -15.99 4.42
C LEU A 350 6.43 -17.36 3.74
N SER A 351 6.40 -17.40 2.40
CA SER A 351 6.26 -18.64 1.64
C SER A 351 7.59 -19.34 1.37
N GLN A 352 8.70 -18.62 1.53
CA GLN A 352 10.05 -19.11 1.32
C GLN A 352 10.80 -19.31 2.65
N LYS A 353 11.82 -20.15 2.62
CA LYS A 353 12.70 -20.36 3.78
C LYS A 353 13.50 -19.08 4.05
N ARG A 354 13.24 -18.45 5.20
CA ARG A 354 13.97 -17.25 5.64
C ARG A 354 15.34 -17.62 6.20
N LYS A 355 16.32 -16.74 5.98
CA LYS A 355 17.70 -16.84 6.47
C LYS A 355 18.00 -15.69 7.43
N PRO A 356 18.96 -15.87 8.36
CA PRO A 356 19.42 -14.80 9.22
C PRO A 356 19.90 -13.61 8.40
N GLN A 357 19.52 -12.40 8.82
CA GLN A 357 19.93 -11.15 8.17
C GLN A 357 21.18 -10.58 8.84
N ASN A 358 21.71 -9.49 8.28
CA ASN A 358 22.87 -8.81 8.83
C ASN A 358 22.58 -8.32 10.27
N VAL A 359 23.31 -8.87 11.24
CA VAL A 359 23.18 -8.54 12.67
C VAL A 359 23.48 -7.07 12.94
N ASN A 360 24.43 -6.45 12.23
CA ASN A 360 24.74 -5.04 12.40
C ASN A 360 23.53 -4.17 12.02
N LEU A 361 22.79 -4.54 10.97
CA LEU A 361 21.58 -3.82 10.59
C LEU A 361 20.47 -3.96 11.64
N ILE A 362 20.31 -5.13 12.24
CA ILE A 362 19.36 -5.36 13.34
C ILE A 362 19.69 -4.40 14.50
N PHE A 363 20.94 -4.37 14.96
CA PHE A 363 21.38 -3.50 16.05
C PHE A 363 21.35 -2.01 15.68
N TYR A 364 21.63 -1.65 14.43
CA TYR A 364 21.52 -0.28 13.93
C TYR A 364 20.09 0.25 14.06
N PHE A 365 19.10 -0.47 13.49
CA PHE A 365 17.70 -0.04 13.54
C PHE A 365 17.11 -0.13 14.95
N LEU A 366 17.51 -1.12 15.75
CA LEU A 366 17.14 -1.22 17.17
C LEU A 366 17.61 0.02 17.94
N THR A 367 18.89 0.37 17.80
CA THR A 367 19.51 1.50 18.51
C THR A 367 18.91 2.82 18.05
N LEU A 368 18.76 3.01 16.74
CA LEU A 368 18.15 4.20 16.17
C LEU A 368 16.68 4.37 16.62
N GLY A 369 15.92 3.26 16.63
CA GLY A 369 14.52 3.25 17.04
C GLY A 369 14.34 3.64 18.51
N ILE A 370 15.15 3.04 19.40
CA ILE A 370 15.14 3.37 20.83
C ILE A 370 15.60 4.80 21.06
N ALA A 371 16.69 5.26 20.42
CA ALA A 371 17.18 6.63 20.58
C ALA A 371 16.14 7.69 20.14
N LYS A 372 15.50 7.50 18.98
CA LYS A 372 14.44 8.41 18.53
C LYS A 372 13.26 8.42 19.49
N LYS A 373 12.78 7.26 19.93
CA LYS A 373 11.58 7.19 20.74
C LYS A 373 11.83 7.58 22.21
N TRP A 374 12.77 6.92 22.88
CA TRP A 374 12.97 7.07 24.32
C TRP A 374 13.61 8.41 24.67
N LEU A 375 14.64 8.82 23.92
CA LEU A 375 15.33 10.06 24.21
C LEU A 375 14.66 11.24 23.50
N LEU A 376 14.59 11.24 22.17
CA LEU A 376 14.16 12.44 21.44
C LEU A 376 12.66 12.72 21.60
N ALA A 377 11.81 11.74 21.30
CA ALA A 377 10.35 11.94 21.33
C ALA A 377 9.85 12.19 22.75
N THR A 378 10.27 11.39 23.74
CA THR A 378 9.84 11.58 25.14
C THR A 378 10.30 12.92 25.71
N SER A 379 11.52 13.37 25.40
CA SER A 379 12.00 14.68 25.87
C SER A 379 11.18 15.82 25.27
N LEU A 380 10.93 15.79 23.96
CA LEU A 380 10.08 16.80 23.31
C LEU A 380 8.66 16.80 23.91
N SER A 381 8.11 15.61 24.16
CA SER A 381 6.80 15.45 24.78
C SER A 381 6.73 16.06 26.18
N MET A 382 7.67 15.69 27.05
CA MET A 382 7.65 16.01 28.47
C MET A 382 7.94 17.50 28.72
N TYR A 383 8.95 18.06 28.04
CA TYR A 383 9.43 19.40 28.34
C TYR A 383 8.70 20.50 27.56
N PHE A 384 8.13 20.20 26.40
CA PHE A 384 7.52 21.23 25.55
C PHE A 384 6.07 20.92 25.21
N VAL A 385 5.78 19.75 24.65
CA VAL A 385 4.46 19.53 24.04
C VAL A 385 3.36 19.41 25.09
N GLN A 386 3.49 18.51 26.07
CA GLN A 386 2.44 18.26 27.07
C GLN A 386 2.11 19.52 27.89
N PRO A 387 3.08 20.27 28.45
CA PRO A 387 2.77 21.48 29.21
C PRO A 387 2.09 22.56 28.35
N ILE A 388 2.58 22.80 27.14
CA ILE A 388 2.14 23.90 26.28
C ILE A 388 0.77 23.60 25.65
N PHE A 389 0.54 22.39 25.16
CA PHE A 389 -0.78 22.01 24.62
C PHE A 389 -1.83 21.84 25.71
N GLY A 390 -1.42 21.45 26.93
CA GLY A 390 -2.35 21.27 28.05
C GLY A 390 -2.84 22.58 28.66
N SER A 391 -2.09 23.68 28.54
CA SER A 391 -2.48 24.99 29.08
C SER A 391 -1.85 26.15 28.30
N PRO A 392 -2.20 26.35 27.02
CA PRO A 392 -1.55 27.35 26.16
C PRO A 392 -1.73 28.79 26.66
N ASP A 393 -2.76 29.06 27.45
CA ASP A 393 -3.05 30.39 28.01
C ASP A 393 -1.96 30.89 28.97
N ASN A 394 -1.10 30.00 29.49
CA ASN A 394 -0.03 30.32 30.44
C ASN A 394 1.34 30.55 29.78
N TYR A 395 1.41 30.52 28.45
CA TYR A 395 2.67 30.56 27.69
C TYR A 395 2.70 31.72 26.70
N ASN A 396 3.89 32.31 26.56
CA ASN A 396 4.18 33.32 25.55
C ASN A 396 4.07 32.72 24.13
N SER A 397 3.71 33.56 23.15
CA SER A 397 3.64 33.19 21.73
C SER A 397 4.86 32.41 21.20
N ILE A 398 6.08 32.75 21.62
CA ILE A 398 7.32 32.06 21.21
C ILE A 398 7.36 30.63 21.76
N GLU A 399 6.90 30.44 22.99
CA GLU A 399 6.83 29.13 23.64
C GLU A 399 5.77 28.28 22.97
N ILE A 400 4.61 28.85 22.65
CA ILE A 400 3.56 28.13 21.92
C ILE A 400 4.08 27.67 20.56
N LEU A 401 4.80 28.52 19.83
CA LEU A 401 5.45 28.14 18.57
C LEU A 401 6.49 27.02 18.76
N LEU A 402 7.29 27.10 19.83
CA LEU A 402 8.21 26.03 20.23
C LEU A 402 7.46 24.72 20.48
N GLY A 403 6.32 24.76 21.18
CA GLY A 403 5.46 23.59 21.43
C GLY A 403 4.95 22.96 20.13
N VAL A 404 4.49 23.77 19.17
CA VAL A 404 4.02 23.28 17.86
C VAL A 404 5.15 22.61 17.07
N TYR A 405 6.34 23.21 17.02
CA TYR A 405 7.48 22.59 16.32
C TYR A 405 8.02 21.37 17.05
N ALA A 406 8.07 21.41 18.39
CA ALA A 406 8.43 20.27 19.22
C ALA A 406 7.46 19.10 18.97
N TYR A 407 6.16 19.37 18.81
CA TYR A 407 5.17 18.36 18.48
C TYR A 407 5.41 17.72 17.11
N ALA A 408 5.70 18.53 16.08
CA ALA A 408 6.03 18.00 14.76
C ALA A 408 7.22 17.01 14.83
N PHE A 409 8.28 17.35 15.56
CA PHE A 409 9.43 16.46 15.73
C PHE A 409 9.16 15.29 16.68
N GLN A 410 8.38 15.47 17.75
CA GLN A 410 7.93 14.40 18.63
C GLN A 410 7.19 13.34 17.82
N LEU A 411 6.16 13.74 17.07
CA LEU A 411 5.33 12.85 16.27
C LEU A 411 6.20 12.08 15.25
N TYR A 412 7.16 12.76 14.62
CA TYR A 412 8.10 12.13 13.70
C TYR A 412 9.01 11.11 14.39
N PHE A 413 9.67 11.48 15.49
CA PHE A 413 10.62 10.60 16.17
C PHE A 413 9.94 9.43 16.87
N ASP A 414 8.76 9.65 17.46
CA ASP A 414 7.98 8.59 18.11
C ASP A 414 7.63 7.51 17.10
N PHE A 415 7.07 7.92 15.95
CA PHE A 415 6.59 6.97 14.97
C PHE A 415 7.71 6.40 14.10
N SER A 416 8.66 7.23 13.63
CA SER A 416 9.83 6.72 12.92
C SER A 416 10.62 5.76 13.80
N GLY A 417 10.85 6.11 15.06
CA GLY A 417 11.57 5.25 16.00
C GLY A 417 10.85 3.93 16.26
N TYR A 418 9.51 3.98 16.40
CA TYR A 418 8.69 2.78 16.48
C TYR A 418 8.85 1.90 15.23
N THR A 419 8.74 2.46 14.03
CA THR A 419 8.86 1.66 12.79
C THR A 419 10.26 1.15 12.53
N ASP A 420 11.31 1.87 12.95
CA ASP A 420 12.69 1.38 12.91
C ASP A 420 12.87 0.16 13.81
N LEU A 421 12.29 0.18 15.02
CA LEU A 421 12.25 -1.00 15.89
C LEU A 421 11.53 -2.17 15.20
N MET A 422 10.35 -1.93 14.59
CA MET A 422 9.62 -2.99 13.87
C MET A 422 10.44 -3.53 12.68
N PHE A 423 11.25 -2.68 12.03
CA PHE A 423 12.19 -3.10 10.99
C PHE A 423 13.28 -4.02 11.56
N ALA A 424 13.89 -3.67 12.69
CA ALA A 424 14.86 -4.50 13.38
C ALA A 424 14.28 -5.88 13.77
N LEU A 425 13.08 -5.91 14.35
CA LEU A 425 12.37 -7.14 14.70
C LEU A 425 12.06 -8.00 13.48
N GLY A 426 11.70 -7.37 12.35
CA GLY A 426 11.52 -8.07 11.07
C GLY A 426 12.80 -8.76 10.62
N LEU A 427 13.90 -8.01 10.57
CA LEU A 427 15.20 -8.52 10.14
C LEU A 427 15.67 -9.71 10.99
N SER A 428 15.39 -9.68 12.29
CA SER A 428 15.65 -10.80 13.22
C SER A 428 14.97 -12.10 12.83
N PHE A 429 13.83 -12.06 12.13
CA PHE A 429 13.13 -13.24 11.60
C PHE A 429 13.42 -13.51 10.12
N GLY A 430 14.29 -12.72 9.49
CA GLY A 430 14.56 -12.81 8.06
C GLY A 430 13.49 -12.15 7.18
N ILE A 431 12.75 -11.19 7.71
CA ILE A 431 11.69 -10.45 7.02
C ILE A 431 12.12 -8.98 6.87
N THR A 432 12.01 -8.44 5.66
CA THR A 432 12.25 -7.03 5.38
C THR A 432 10.92 -6.30 5.21
N HIS A 433 10.67 -5.35 6.10
CA HIS A 433 9.50 -4.47 6.05
C HIS A 433 9.70 -3.32 5.05
N PRO A 434 8.64 -2.70 4.55
CA PRO A 434 8.77 -1.44 3.83
C PRO A 434 9.20 -0.32 4.79
N GLN A 435 10.01 0.61 4.29
CA GLN A 435 10.33 1.85 5.00
C GLN A 435 9.08 2.72 5.14
N ASN A 436 8.89 3.35 6.29
CA ASN A 436 7.71 4.19 6.54
C ASN A 436 8.00 5.70 6.46
N PHE A 437 9.26 6.10 6.65
CA PHE A 437 9.67 7.51 6.60
C PHE A 437 10.91 7.75 5.75
N ASN A 438 11.00 8.92 5.13
CA ASN A 438 12.18 9.37 4.39
C ASN A 438 12.42 10.89 4.58
N ASN A 439 12.79 11.28 5.81
CA ASN A 439 13.02 12.67 6.24
C ASN A 439 11.93 13.65 5.75
N PRO A 440 10.68 13.50 6.19
CA PRO A 440 9.54 14.21 5.64
C PRO A 440 9.62 15.75 5.75
N TYR A 441 10.33 16.29 6.74
CA TYR A 441 10.48 17.74 6.91
C TYR A 441 11.53 18.39 5.98
N ILE A 442 12.15 17.61 5.06
CA ILE A 442 12.94 18.14 3.95
C ILE A 442 12.08 18.49 2.72
N SER A 443 10.79 18.18 2.75
CA SER A 443 9.91 18.29 1.59
C SER A 443 9.79 19.71 1.06
N LEU A 444 9.73 19.82 -0.27
CA LEU A 444 9.65 21.09 -0.99
C LEU A 444 8.21 21.56 -1.24
N ASN A 445 7.23 20.67 -1.05
CA ASN A 445 5.80 20.95 -1.10
C ASN A 445 5.04 19.82 -0.40
N ILE A 446 3.74 20.02 -0.20
CA ILE A 446 2.89 19.05 0.52
C ILE A 446 2.71 17.71 -0.21
N LYS A 447 2.82 17.67 -1.54
CA LYS A 447 2.79 16.40 -2.29
C LYS A 447 4.06 15.60 -2.03
N ASP A 448 5.23 16.25 -2.05
CA ASP A 448 6.51 15.66 -1.68
C ASP A 448 6.51 15.16 -0.22
N PHE A 449 5.88 15.90 0.70
CA PHE A 449 5.68 15.46 2.09
C PHE A 449 4.99 14.10 2.19
N TRP A 450 3.87 13.90 1.50
CA TRP A 450 3.15 12.63 1.48
C TRP A 450 3.88 11.47 0.77
N THR A 451 4.96 11.74 0.03
CA THR A 451 5.85 10.70 -0.48
C THR A 451 6.92 10.26 0.51
N ARG A 452 7.03 10.94 1.66
CA ARG A 452 8.08 10.74 2.68
C ARG A 452 7.53 10.50 4.08
N TRP A 453 6.30 10.92 4.35
CA TRP A 453 5.57 10.70 5.61
C TRP A 453 4.68 9.48 5.50
N HIS A 454 4.75 8.60 6.50
CA HIS A 454 3.93 7.38 6.61
C HIS A 454 3.71 6.68 5.25
N MET A 455 4.80 6.41 4.54
CA MET A 455 4.78 6.00 3.13
C MET A 455 3.95 4.73 2.88
N SER A 456 3.91 3.81 3.85
CA SER A 456 3.08 2.61 3.77
C SER A 456 1.57 2.93 3.77
N LEU A 457 1.12 3.89 4.57
CA LEU A 457 -0.28 4.36 4.59
C LEU A 457 -0.59 5.21 3.37
N SER A 458 0.28 6.17 3.03
CA SER A 458 0.12 7.05 1.87
C SER A 458 -0.07 6.24 0.58
N SER A 459 0.78 5.24 0.35
CA SER A 459 0.62 4.32 -0.78
C SER A 459 -0.63 3.45 -0.63
N TRP A 460 -1.01 3.02 0.58
CA TRP A 460 -2.25 2.27 0.81
C TRP A 460 -3.48 3.06 0.39
N ILE A 461 -3.65 4.28 0.88
CA ILE A 461 -4.76 5.17 0.51
C ILE A 461 -4.78 5.39 -1.00
N ARG A 462 -3.62 5.66 -1.61
CA ARG A 462 -3.52 5.84 -3.05
C ARG A 462 -4.01 4.61 -3.83
N ASP A 463 -3.50 3.44 -3.51
CA ASP A 463 -3.69 2.22 -4.32
C ASP A 463 -5.03 1.51 -4.05
N TYR A 464 -5.65 1.76 -2.89
CA TYR A 464 -6.85 1.06 -2.40
C TYR A 464 -8.08 1.97 -2.26
N ILE A 465 -7.92 3.29 -2.24
CA ILE A 465 -9.03 4.25 -2.20
C ILE A 465 -9.00 5.14 -3.45
N TYR A 466 -7.94 5.94 -3.62
CA TYR A 466 -7.89 6.96 -4.68
C TYR A 466 -7.96 6.38 -6.10
N ILE A 467 -7.10 5.42 -6.44
CA ILE A 467 -7.08 4.80 -7.77
C ILE A 467 -8.40 4.06 -8.08
N PRO A 468 -8.95 3.23 -7.17
CA PRO A 468 -10.25 2.60 -7.37
C PRO A 468 -11.42 3.57 -7.58
N LEU A 469 -11.45 4.73 -6.90
CA LEU A 469 -12.47 5.76 -7.12
C LEU A 469 -12.42 6.39 -8.52
N GLY A 470 -11.27 6.32 -9.18
CA GLY A 470 -11.09 6.83 -10.55
C GLY A 470 -9.70 7.43 -10.78
N GLY A 471 -9.02 7.85 -9.72
CA GLY A 471 -7.73 8.53 -9.80
C GLY A 471 -7.79 9.73 -10.76
N ASN A 472 -6.85 9.79 -11.70
CA ASN A 472 -6.79 10.88 -12.69
C ASN A 472 -7.62 10.63 -13.96
N ARG A 473 -8.39 9.54 -14.04
CA ARG A 473 -9.03 9.09 -15.30
C ARG A 473 -10.21 9.95 -15.75
N HIS A 474 -10.90 10.60 -14.82
CA HIS A 474 -12.13 11.35 -15.10
C HIS A 474 -11.92 12.88 -15.05
N GLY A 475 -10.70 13.34 -15.37
CA GLY A 475 -10.36 14.76 -15.43
C GLY A 475 -9.96 15.39 -14.09
N PHE A 476 -9.51 16.65 -14.16
CA PHE A 476 -8.84 17.34 -13.06
C PHE A 476 -9.74 17.56 -11.83
N MET A 477 -11.00 17.99 -12.04
CA MET A 477 -11.94 18.30 -10.95
C MET A 477 -12.30 17.05 -10.13
N LEU A 478 -12.65 15.95 -10.79
CA LEU A 478 -12.95 14.68 -10.11
C LEU A 478 -11.72 14.12 -9.42
N ALA A 479 -10.51 14.26 -9.98
CA ALA A 479 -9.27 13.89 -9.30
C ALA A 479 -9.06 14.67 -7.99
N GLN A 480 -9.43 15.95 -7.91
CA GLN A 480 -9.39 16.70 -6.65
C GLN A 480 -10.43 16.16 -5.66
N CYS A 481 -11.66 15.89 -6.11
CA CYS A 481 -12.71 15.33 -5.26
C CYS A 481 -12.31 13.96 -4.68
N TYR A 482 -11.72 13.07 -5.49
CA TYR A 482 -11.22 11.78 -5.02
C TYR A 482 -10.06 11.92 -4.03
N THR A 483 -9.23 12.98 -4.18
CA THR A 483 -8.17 13.29 -3.21
C THR A 483 -8.78 13.71 -1.87
N VAL A 484 -9.84 14.55 -1.88
CA VAL A 484 -10.57 14.95 -0.66
C VAL A 484 -11.13 13.71 0.05
N ILE A 485 -11.86 12.85 -0.68
CA ILE A 485 -12.42 11.63 -0.11
C ILE A 485 -11.32 10.76 0.51
N ALA A 486 -10.22 10.55 -0.21
CA ALA A 486 -9.11 9.70 0.24
C ALA A 486 -8.44 10.23 1.53
N MET A 487 -8.20 11.53 1.61
CA MET A 487 -7.54 12.15 2.76
C MET A 487 -8.48 12.36 3.96
N VAL A 488 -9.76 12.64 3.74
CA VAL A 488 -10.76 12.70 4.81
C VAL A 488 -10.95 11.32 5.43
N LEU A 489 -11.02 10.26 4.62
CA LEU A 489 -11.04 8.88 5.13
C LEU A 489 -9.76 8.55 5.90
N SER A 490 -8.61 9.07 5.47
CA SER A 490 -7.36 8.96 6.24
C SER A 490 -7.46 9.66 7.60
N GLY A 491 -8.05 10.86 7.64
CA GLY A 491 -8.32 11.59 8.88
C GLY A 491 -9.22 10.78 9.81
N ILE A 492 -10.41 10.40 9.35
CA ILE A 492 -11.37 9.59 10.12
C ILE A 492 -10.74 8.29 10.62
N TRP A 493 -9.85 7.67 9.84
CA TRP A 493 -9.12 6.49 10.28
C TRP A 493 -8.22 6.75 11.52
N HIS A 494 -7.67 7.95 11.66
CA HIS A 494 -6.86 8.31 12.83
C HIS A 494 -7.70 8.43 14.10
N GLY A 495 -8.89 9.02 14.06
CA GLY A 495 -9.79 9.09 15.22
C GLY A 495 -11.18 9.58 14.86
N SER A 496 -12.11 9.53 15.83
CA SER A 496 -13.54 9.83 15.64
C SER A 496 -13.91 11.31 15.78
N THR A 497 -12.99 12.18 16.18
CA THR A 497 -13.25 13.61 16.38
C THR A 497 -13.24 14.39 15.05
N LEU A 498 -13.92 15.54 15.03
CA LEU A 498 -13.96 16.44 13.86
C LEU A 498 -12.56 16.95 13.47
N ASN A 499 -11.68 17.10 14.45
CA ASN A 499 -10.29 17.53 14.27
C ASN A 499 -9.53 16.66 13.26
N PHE A 500 -9.69 15.34 13.32
CA PHE A 500 -9.04 14.44 12.38
C PHE A 500 -9.60 14.55 10.95
N ALA A 501 -10.91 14.71 10.81
CA ALA A 501 -11.52 14.96 9.50
C ALA A 501 -11.04 16.29 8.91
N LEU A 502 -10.99 17.35 9.72
CA LEU A 502 -10.48 18.66 9.34
C LEU A 502 -8.99 18.60 8.96
N TRP A 503 -8.18 17.87 9.71
CA TRP A 503 -6.79 17.60 9.36
C TRP A 503 -6.66 16.98 7.94
N GLY A 504 -7.53 16.03 7.59
CA GLY A 504 -7.59 15.46 6.25
C GLY A 504 -7.98 16.46 5.16
N VAL A 505 -8.94 17.35 5.46
CA VAL A 505 -9.33 18.46 4.58
C VAL A 505 -8.16 19.43 4.37
N LEU A 506 -7.49 19.87 5.44
CA LEU A 506 -6.37 20.80 5.38
C LEU A 506 -5.21 20.24 4.55
N HIS A 507 -4.82 18.98 4.74
CA HIS A 507 -3.81 18.39 3.87
C HIS A 507 -4.22 18.37 2.39
N THR A 508 -5.51 18.14 2.13
CA THR A 508 -6.03 18.16 0.75
C THR A 508 -6.03 19.56 0.15
N LEU A 509 -6.39 20.59 0.92
CA LEU A 509 -6.33 21.98 0.45
C LEU A 509 -4.92 22.35 -0.01
N GLY A 510 -3.90 21.91 0.73
CA GLY A 510 -2.51 22.07 0.31
C GLY A 510 -2.22 21.34 -1.00
N ILE A 511 -2.64 20.09 -1.14
CA ILE A 511 -2.42 19.29 -2.36
C ILE A 511 -3.11 19.93 -3.56
N ILE A 512 -4.36 20.37 -3.40
CA ILE A 512 -5.14 21.08 -4.42
C ILE A 512 -4.45 22.38 -4.79
N GLY A 513 -3.98 23.16 -3.81
CA GLY A 513 -3.23 24.40 -4.06
C GLY A 513 -1.99 24.15 -4.94
N VAL A 514 -1.19 23.13 -4.62
CA VAL A 514 -0.05 22.74 -5.46
C VAL A 514 -0.49 22.26 -6.84
N ASN A 515 -1.58 21.50 -6.96
CA ASN A 515 -2.10 21.05 -8.25
C ASN A 515 -2.60 22.20 -9.12
N LEU A 516 -3.29 23.19 -8.54
CA LEU A 516 -3.77 24.38 -9.24
C LEU A 516 -2.62 25.26 -9.70
N LEU A 517 -1.63 25.53 -8.84
CA LEU A 517 -0.44 26.31 -9.20
C LEU A 517 0.32 25.68 -10.36
N ASN A 518 0.53 24.36 -10.33
CA ASN A 518 1.18 23.62 -11.43
C ASN A 518 0.38 23.62 -12.73
N LYS A 519 -0.95 23.74 -12.65
CA LYS A 519 -1.82 23.80 -13.83
C LYS A 519 -1.87 25.22 -14.41
N ALA A 520 -1.87 26.24 -13.56
CA ALA A 520 -1.98 27.64 -13.94
C ALA A 520 -0.65 28.25 -14.41
N SER A 521 0.48 27.74 -13.93
CA SER A 521 1.81 28.30 -14.23
C SER A 521 2.93 27.27 -14.12
N SER A 522 4.09 27.58 -14.71
CA SER A 522 5.33 26.86 -14.48
C SER A 522 6.05 27.27 -13.19
N PHE A 523 5.49 28.25 -12.45
CA PHE A 523 6.07 28.77 -11.23
C PHE A 523 6.13 27.69 -10.15
N ARG A 524 7.32 27.53 -9.56
CA ARG A 524 7.56 26.60 -8.46
C ARG A 524 8.51 27.27 -7.49
N VAL A 525 8.10 27.44 -6.23
CA VAL A 525 8.93 28.08 -5.18
C VAL A 525 10.30 27.43 -5.10
N GLN A 526 10.37 26.10 -5.23
CA GLN A 526 11.63 25.35 -5.18
C GLN A 526 12.61 25.64 -6.33
N ASN A 527 12.16 26.22 -7.44
CA ASN A 527 13.04 26.63 -8.53
C ASN A 527 13.82 27.91 -8.17
N TYR A 528 13.25 28.77 -7.31
CA TYR A 528 13.89 30.00 -6.83
C TYR A 528 14.69 29.77 -5.56
N SER A 529 14.08 29.08 -4.59
CA SER A 529 14.75 28.73 -3.33
C SER A 529 14.17 27.46 -2.74
N LYS A 530 14.98 26.40 -2.72
CA LYS A 530 14.65 25.15 -2.03
C LYS A 530 14.47 25.39 -0.53
N TYR A 531 15.20 26.34 0.05
CA TYR A 531 15.08 26.69 1.46
C TYR A 531 13.71 27.30 1.76
N LEU A 532 13.27 28.28 0.96
CA LEU A 532 11.96 28.90 1.13
C LEU A 532 10.83 27.88 0.93
N ALA A 533 10.93 27.03 -0.10
CA ALA A 533 9.95 25.99 -0.36
C ALA A 533 9.82 25.00 0.84
N ARG A 534 10.95 24.63 1.44
CA ARG A 534 10.97 23.82 2.67
C ARG A 534 10.34 24.55 3.84
N LEU A 535 10.67 25.82 4.04
CA LEU A 535 10.14 26.64 5.13
C LEU A 535 8.61 26.73 5.07
N LEU A 536 8.08 27.06 3.88
CA LEU A 536 6.63 27.14 3.65
C LEU A 536 5.94 25.79 3.88
N THR A 537 6.52 24.70 3.36
CA THR A 537 5.96 23.36 3.51
C THR A 537 5.96 22.91 4.97
N PHE A 538 7.06 23.13 5.68
CA PHE A 538 7.20 22.75 7.08
C PHE A 538 6.19 23.49 7.98
N ASN A 539 6.07 24.81 7.80
CA ASN A 539 5.09 25.60 8.55
C ASN A 539 3.64 25.19 8.25
N TYR A 540 3.33 24.92 6.98
CA TYR A 540 2.01 24.44 6.60
C TYR A 540 1.68 23.10 7.28
N VAL A 541 2.62 22.17 7.31
CA VAL A 541 2.46 20.87 7.99
C VAL A 541 2.36 21.05 9.51
N CYS A 542 3.13 21.95 10.12
CA CYS A 542 3.02 22.26 11.55
C CYS A 542 1.64 22.83 11.91
N LEU A 543 1.07 23.68 11.05
CA LEU A 543 -0.30 24.19 11.23
C LEU A 543 -1.32 23.04 11.21
N THR A 544 -1.20 22.08 10.29
CA THR A 544 -2.14 20.93 10.28
C THR A 544 -1.98 20.07 11.53
N TRP A 545 -0.76 19.93 12.07
CA TRP A 545 -0.50 19.18 13.29
C TRP A 545 -1.16 19.72 14.55
N ILE A 546 -1.48 21.00 14.62
CA ILE A 546 -2.25 21.57 15.74
C ILE A 546 -3.59 20.86 15.89
N PHE A 547 -4.31 20.65 14.79
CA PHE A 547 -5.58 19.93 14.79
C PHE A 547 -5.40 18.45 15.10
N PHE A 548 -4.27 17.85 14.73
CA PHE A 548 -4.02 16.43 14.98
C PHE A 548 -3.75 16.14 16.47
N ASN A 549 -3.16 17.08 17.21
CA ASN A 549 -2.85 16.89 18.63
C ASN A 549 -3.94 17.36 19.59
N SER A 550 -4.72 18.37 19.19
CA SER A 550 -5.68 19.02 20.10
C SER A 550 -6.90 18.12 20.35
N ASP A 551 -7.39 18.11 21.58
CA ASP A 551 -8.50 17.25 22.02
C ASP A 551 -9.80 17.54 21.23
N ASP A 552 -10.07 18.81 20.98
CA ASP A 552 -11.23 19.28 20.23
C ASP A 552 -10.93 20.53 19.39
N LEU A 553 -11.94 20.97 18.62
CA LEU A 553 -11.80 22.12 17.72
C LEU A 553 -11.59 23.44 18.49
N PRO A 554 -12.36 23.75 19.55
CA PRO A 554 -12.09 24.92 20.39
C PRO A 554 -10.66 24.99 20.91
N SER A 555 -10.10 23.87 21.39
CA SER A 555 -8.73 23.82 21.92
C SER A 555 -7.69 24.10 20.85
N ALA A 556 -7.89 23.56 19.64
CA ALA A 556 -7.03 23.84 18.49
C ALA A 556 -7.05 25.32 18.09
N LEU A 557 -8.24 25.93 18.08
CA LEU A 557 -8.41 27.35 17.77
C LEU A 557 -7.81 28.25 18.86
N ASN A 558 -7.99 27.92 20.14
CA ASN A 558 -7.38 28.64 21.25
C ASN A 558 -5.86 28.65 21.15
N LEU A 559 -5.25 27.49 20.83
CA LEU A 559 -3.81 27.40 20.63
C LEU A 559 -3.32 28.29 19.47
N ILE A 560 -4.07 28.33 18.36
CA ILE A 560 -3.75 29.21 17.21
C ILE A 560 -3.89 30.69 17.60
N GLU A 561 -4.95 31.06 18.31
CA GLU A 561 -5.17 32.43 18.77
C GLU A 561 -4.01 32.91 19.65
N ASN A 562 -3.63 32.10 20.65
CA ASN A 562 -2.57 32.43 21.60
C ASN A 562 -1.18 32.58 20.95
N ILE A 563 -0.91 31.92 19.82
CA ILE A 563 0.31 32.18 19.02
C ILE A 563 0.41 33.66 18.63
N PHE A 564 -0.71 34.34 18.38
CA PHE A 564 -0.71 35.74 17.94
C PHE A 564 -1.00 36.74 19.06
N THR A 565 -1.72 36.35 20.11
CA THR A 565 -2.18 37.27 21.17
C THR A 565 -1.27 37.29 22.40
N ASN A 566 -0.60 36.18 22.75
CA ASN A 566 0.18 36.06 24.00
C ASN A 566 1.61 36.65 23.94
N ILE A 567 1.90 37.52 22.98
CA ILE A 567 3.27 38.05 22.79
C ILE A 567 3.75 38.89 23.99
N LYS A 568 2.81 39.45 24.76
CA LYS A 568 3.07 40.26 25.96
C LYS A 568 3.22 39.44 27.24
N GLN A 569 2.89 38.15 27.23
CA GLN A 569 3.10 37.31 28.40
C GLN A 569 4.60 37.14 28.68
N PRO A 570 5.03 37.05 29.94
CA PRO A 570 6.43 36.73 30.24
C PRO A 570 6.77 35.33 29.70
N LEU A 571 8.04 35.12 29.33
CA LEU A 571 8.54 33.78 28.99
C LEU A 571 8.58 32.95 30.27
N SER A 572 7.82 31.85 30.30
CA SER A 572 7.75 30.92 31.43
C SER A 572 9.00 30.01 31.49
N GLU A 573 9.54 29.64 30.33
CA GLU A 573 10.72 28.81 30.12
C GLU A 573 11.91 29.69 29.70
N PRO A 574 12.90 29.93 30.59
CA PRO A 574 14.03 30.83 30.31
C PRO A 574 14.87 30.40 29.08
N LEU A 575 14.82 29.12 28.72
CA LEU A 575 15.53 28.54 27.59
C LEU A 575 14.66 28.38 26.33
N ALA A 576 13.41 28.85 26.31
CA ALA A 576 12.51 28.67 25.19
C ALA A 576 13.09 29.17 23.86
N ILE A 577 13.67 30.38 23.85
CA ILE A 577 14.30 30.96 22.67
C ILE A 577 15.48 30.09 22.19
N ALA A 578 16.33 29.64 23.13
CA ALA A 578 17.47 28.80 22.80
C ALA A 578 17.04 27.43 22.22
N SER A 579 16.02 26.81 22.81
CA SER A 579 15.40 25.56 22.32
C SER A 579 14.80 25.73 20.94
N LEU A 580 14.09 26.83 20.69
CA LEU A 580 13.51 27.14 19.38
C LEU A 580 14.60 27.33 18.32
N ILE A 581 15.66 28.05 18.66
CA ILE A 581 16.84 28.22 17.79
C ILE A 581 17.50 26.86 17.52
N ALA A 582 17.65 25.99 18.53
CA ALA A 582 18.22 24.67 18.35
C ALA A 582 17.37 23.79 17.41
N ILE A 583 16.05 23.79 17.55
CA ILE A 583 15.13 23.10 16.63
C ILE A 583 15.26 23.65 15.22
N PHE A 584 15.33 24.97 15.05
CA PHE A 584 15.48 25.60 13.75
C PHE A 584 16.83 25.25 13.09
N ILE A 585 17.93 25.26 13.86
CA ILE A 585 19.24 24.83 13.39
C ILE A 585 19.17 23.36 12.94
N TYR A 586 18.62 22.47 13.77
CA TYR A 586 18.44 21.06 13.40
C TYR A 586 17.63 20.90 12.11
N TRP A 587 16.49 21.58 12.01
CA TRP A 587 15.64 21.59 10.83
C TRP A 587 16.39 22.06 9.57
N SER A 588 17.16 23.14 9.69
CA SER A 588 17.95 23.68 8.57
C SER A 588 19.01 22.67 8.08
N LEU A 589 19.60 21.91 9.01
CA LEU A 589 20.64 20.91 8.78
C LEU A 589 20.13 19.53 8.37
N LEU A 590 18.81 19.29 8.32
CA LEU A 590 18.22 17.99 7.94
C LEU A 590 18.83 17.33 6.69
N PRO A 591 19.15 18.05 5.58
CA PRO A 591 19.81 17.43 4.44
C PRO A 591 21.19 16.85 4.78
N LYS A 592 21.95 17.52 5.66
CA LYS A 592 23.26 17.03 6.12
C LYS A 592 23.09 15.89 7.13
N VAL A 593 22.07 15.96 7.98
CA VAL A 593 21.71 14.86 8.90
C VAL A 593 21.37 13.59 8.11
N GLN A 594 20.63 13.70 7.01
CA GLN A 594 20.35 12.58 6.11
C GLN A 594 21.63 11.94 5.58
N LEU A 595 22.55 12.74 5.03
CA LEU A 595 23.83 12.24 4.53
C LEU A 595 24.66 11.58 5.63
N LEU A 596 24.63 12.10 6.86
CA LEU A 596 25.28 11.48 8.01
C LEU A 596 24.65 10.12 8.33
N MET A 597 23.33 10.02 8.37
CA MET A 597 22.63 8.76 8.63
C MET A 597 22.95 7.72 7.54
N ASP A 598 23.01 8.12 6.27
CA ASP A 598 23.40 7.22 5.17
C ASP A 598 24.84 6.71 5.32
N ARG A 599 25.76 7.58 5.78
CA ARG A 599 27.15 7.18 6.08
C ARG A 599 27.21 6.20 7.25
N ILE A 600 26.44 6.44 8.33
CA ILE A 600 26.40 5.54 9.48
C ILE A 600 25.79 4.19 9.09
N TYR A 601 24.73 4.19 8.28
CA TYR A 601 24.15 2.97 7.72
C TYR A 601 25.20 2.18 6.92
N ASN A 602 25.89 2.84 5.98
CA ASN A 602 26.95 2.20 5.19
C ASN A 602 28.10 1.69 6.07
N PHE A 603 28.51 2.45 7.09
CA PHE A 603 29.50 2.02 8.07
C PHE A 603 29.04 0.78 8.83
N SER A 604 27.78 0.73 9.27
CA SER A 604 27.22 -0.42 9.99
C SER A 604 27.33 -1.71 9.18
N THR A 605 27.12 -1.66 7.87
CA THR A 605 27.20 -2.86 7.01
C THR A 605 28.63 -3.38 6.82
N LYS A 606 29.64 -2.52 6.96
CA LYS A 606 31.06 -2.84 6.74
C LYS A 606 31.84 -3.08 8.04
N CYS A 607 31.36 -2.56 9.16
CA CYS A 607 32.03 -2.65 10.45
C CYS A 607 32.05 -4.10 10.98
N ARG A 608 33.12 -4.47 11.70
CA ARG A 608 33.19 -5.76 12.41
C ARG A 608 32.04 -5.84 13.41
N THR A 609 31.25 -6.92 13.35
CA THR A 609 30.02 -7.09 14.13
C THR A 609 30.19 -6.89 15.64
N SER A 610 31.22 -7.48 16.24
CA SER A 610 31.48 -7.32 17.68
C SER A 610 31.69 -5.86 18.08
N LEU A 611 32.49 -5.11 17.30
CA LEU A 611 32.75 -3.70 17.56
C LEU A 611 31.48 -2.86 17.38
N PHE A 612 30.72 -3.12 16.31
CA PHE A 612 29.49 -2.37 16.04
C PHE A 612 28.42 -2.60 17.11
N ILE A 613 28.27 -3.83 17.59
CA ILE A 613 27.35 -4.15 18.69
C ILE A 613 27.78 -3.44 19.98
N THR A 614 29.07 -3.44 20.32
CA THR A 614 29.58 -2.70 21.49
C THR A 614 29.28 -1.20 21.39
N LEU A 615 29.47 -0.60 20.21
CA LEU A 615 29.11 0.80 19.97
C LEU A 615 27.60 1.04 20.16
N CYS A 616 26.76 0.15 19.63
CA CYS A 616 25.31 0.23 19.81
C CYS A 616 24.91 0.14 21.29
N ILE A 617 25.49 -0.79 22.05
CA ILE A 617 25.25 -0.91 23.50
C ILE A 617 25.66 0.36 24.22
N PHE A 618 26.83 0.92 23.90
CA PHE A 618 27.27 2.19 24.49
C PHE A 618 26.29 3.34 24.21
N VAL A 619 25.82 3.47 22.96
CA VAL A 619 24.79 4.46 22.58
C VAL A 619 23.47 4.21 23.30
N LEU A 620 23.04 2.96 23.46
CA LEU A 620 21.83 2.60 24.21
C LEU A 620 21.98 2.96 25.69
N CYS A 621 23.14 2.72 26.30
CA CYS A 621 23.40 3.13 27.68
C CYS A 621 23.28 4.65 27.84
N ILE A 622 23.89 5.44 26.94
CA ILE A 622 23.72 6.90 26.94
C ILE A 622 22.24 7.25 26.78
N THR A 623 21.57 6.68 25.78
CA THR A 623 20.15 6.93 25.50
C THR A 623 19.29 6.72 26.74
N ILE A 624 19.44 5.57 27.42
CA ILE A 624 18.65 5.23 28.59
C ILE A 624 18.94 6.17 29.76
N ASN A 625 20.21 6.53 30.01
CA ASN A 625 20.59 7.42 31.11
C ASN A 625 20.10 8.87 30.93
N PHE A 626 19.98 9.34 29.69
CA PHE A 626 19.50 10.69 29.38
C PHE A 626 18.01 10.75 29.03
N SER A 627 17.33 9.60 28.90
CA SER A 627 15.89 9.57 28.62
C SER A 627 15.08 9.92 29.86
N PRO A 628 13.93 10.59 29.72
CA PRO A 628 12.97 10.73 30.80
C PRO A 628 12.57 9.37 31.40
N SER A 629 12.28 9.35 32.69
CA SER A 629 11.89 8.13 33.42
C SER A 629 10.56 7.56 32.95
N GLY A 630 10.44 6.23 32.95
CA GLY A 630 9.21 5.52 32.57
C GLY A 630 9.28 4.90 31.18
N VAL A 631 8.30 4.06 30.85
CA VAL A 631 8.19 3.49 29.51
C VAL A 631 7.36 4.45 28.65
N PRO A 632 7.93 5.04 27.59
CA PRO A 632 7.20 6.04 26.81
C PRO A 632 6.00 5.41 26.10
N PRO A 633 4.80 6.02 26.19
CA PRO A 633 3.65 5.56 25.43
C PRO A 633 3.91 5.71 23.92
N PHE A 634 3.14 5.00 23.11
CA PHE A 634 3.16 5.19 21.66
C PHE A 634 2.06 6.17 21.26
N ILE A 635 2.41 7.23 20.55
CA ILE A 635 1.52 8.38 20.36
C ILE A 635 0.26 8.04 19.56
N TYR A 636 0.31 7.07 18.64
CA TYR A 636 -0.90 6.63 17.92
C TYR A 636 -1.77 5.66 18.72
N ALA A 637 -1.33 5.19 19.89
CA ALA A 637 -2.18 4.37 20.75
C ALA A 637 -3.23 5.21 21.50
N SER A 638 -3.10 6.55 21.53
CA SER A 638 -4.06 7.46 22.16
C SER A 638 -5.13 7.99 21.21
N PHE A 639 -5.15 7.58 19.93
CA PHE A 639 -6.06 8.10 18.89
C PHE A 639 -7.02 7.05 18.31
#